data_AF-A0A0E3SME9-F1
#
_entry.id   AF-A0A0E3SME9-F1
#
_cell.length_a   1.000
_cell.length_b   1.000
_cell.length_c   1.000
_cell.angle_alpha   90.00
_cell.angle_beta   90.00
_cell.angle_gamma   90.00
#
_symmetry.space_group_name_H-M   'P 1'
#
loop_
_entity.id
_entity.type
_entity.pdbx_description
1 polymer ?
#
loop_
_entity_poly.entity_id
_entity_poly.type
_entity_poly.pdbx_seq_one_letter_code
_entity_poly.pdbx_strand_id
1 'polypeptide(L)'
;MDGGIKIKKLTTLLVAIFILVLISNLGAAAEIIVQPGSSIQKAVDSSSSGDVITVKSGTYTENINVTKDDLTIRSESGNPDNTMIKAKSSGASVFLLQGDNIKITGFKAVGATRSGNAGIYLSSCSNCIIENNKLMNNCYGTYVLRSKGDKLSKNTATNNREYGIVLGTATDNTLSGNTALNNGRGIHIGNSDGNTLSGNTIQNSNVYGFYICGKSDANQIYNNYFNDTNMTIKNGIGNVYNTKKTAGTNIVGGPYIGGNFWGKPDGTGFSNTAADKNRDGISDSAYKSITGSIYSDNLPLVVYKSGPTKPIVAFSASPTSGNAPLNVKFTDTSTGSPTKWKWSFGDGTSSTAQNPTHKYSKAGNYTVALTATNSAGSNTLTKANYIKVVTKPVAAFSASPTSGKAPLNVKFTDTSIGTPTKWKWSFGDGTTSTSQSPTHKYSKAGKYTVTLTITNAAGSNTVTKSNYITVTVATSKPVTAFSASPTSGKVPLNVKFTDTSTGAPTKWKWSFGDGTSSTLQNPTHKYSAAGKYTVTLTASNAAGSNTVTKSNYVTVTTTSQTPAAVFYASPKSGNASLNVEFTDKSTGKPTKWKWDFGDGTSSTSQNPTHKYSKAGKYTVKLTVTNAAGSNTATKSKYIIVTSTSQAPVAEFWGSTLSGKAPLKVTFTEASKGSPTKWRWDFGDGTYSTQKSPVHTYSAAGTYTVKLTATNAAGSNTKTKSNYIKVTK
;
A
#
# COMPACT_ATOMS: atom_id res chain seq x y z
N MET A 1 18.64 58.02 69.29
CA MET A 1 17.32 58.69 69.26
C MET A 1 16.51 58.01 68.15
N ASP A 2 16.20 56.73 68.27
CA ASP A 2 15.13 56.08 69.07
C ASP A 2 13.73 56.14 68.47
N GLY A 3 13.17 54.92 68.30
CA GLY A 3 11.76 54.59 68.08
C GLY A 3 11.32 54.56 66.61
N GLY A 4 11.20 53.45 65.88
CA GLY A 4 10.94 52.06 66.26
C GLY A 4 9.50 51.69 65.88
N ILE A 5 9.31 50.83 64.86
CA ILE A 5 8.34 49.71 64.81
C ILE A 5 8.78 48.77 63.67
N LYS A 6 9.01 47.50 64.04
CA LYS A 6 9.33 46.36 63.18
C LYS A 6 8.03 45.81 62.56
N ILE A 7 8.12 45.21 61.37
CA ILE A 7 7.63 43.84 61.09
C ILE A 7 8.37 43.30 59.86
N LYS A 8 8.84 42.06 59.99
CA LYS A 8 9.80 41.35 59.14
C LYS A 8 9.11 40.57 57.99
N LYS A 9 9.78 40.64 56.84
CA LYS A 9 10.21 39.57 55.91
C LYS A 9 9.19 38.57 55.33
N LEU A 10 9.07 38.75 54.01
CA LEU A 10 8.84 37.79 52.93
C LEU A 10 9.79 36.55 53.00
N THR A 11 9.34 35.46 52.37
CA THR A 11 10.00 34.16 52.06
C THR A 11 9.83 33.03 53.08
N THR A 12 9.02 32.01 52.74
CA THR A 12 9.41 30.61 52.44
C THR A 12 8.15 29.74 52.34
N LEU A 13 7.86 29.14 51.18
CA LEU A 13 6.84 28.10 51.02
C LEU A 13 7.45 26.95 50.22
N LEU A 14 7.89 25.88 50.90
CA LEU A 14 8.03 24.55 50.32
C LEU A 14 8.08 23.46 51.42
N VAL A 15 7.03 22.64 51.44
CA VAL A 15 6.94 21.22 51.83
C VAL A 15 7.40 20.78 53.23
N ALA A 16 6.44 20.36 54.06
CA ALA A 16 6.57 19.18 54.93
C ALA A 16 5.18 18.60 55.27
N ILE A 17 4.96 17.34 54.86
CA ILE A 17 3.85 16.47 55.27
C ILE A 17 4.31 15.70 56.51
N PHE A 18 3.55 15.71 57.62
CA PHE A 18 3.07 14.49 58.34
C PHE A 18 2.19 14.84 59.57
N ILE A 19 0.88 14.60 59.41
CA ILE A 19 -0.11 13.95 60.29
C ILE A 19 -0.01 14.13 61.82
N LEU A 20 -1.03 14.80 62.40
CA LEU A 20 -1.76 14.29 63.58
C LEU A 20 -3.26 14.59 63.41
N VAL A 21 -4.07 13.53 63.50
CA VAL A 21 -5.52 13.52 63.25
C VAL A 21 -6.28 14.06 64.46
N LEU A 22 -7.09 15.09 64.23
CA LEU A 22 -8.33 15.37 64.97
C LEU A 22 -9.38 15.71 63.92
N ILE A 23 -10.45 14.92 63.92
CA ILE A 23 -11.43 14.77 62.84
C ILE A 23 -12.27 16.05 62.74
N SER A 24 -12.08 16.83 61.68
CA SER A 24 -13.14 17.63 61.08
C SER A 24 -13.13 17.33 59.58
N ASN A 25 -14.15 16.63 59.10
CA ASN A 25 -14.39 16.34 57.69
C ASN A 25 -14.49 17.65 56.90
N LEU A 26 -13.37 18.20 56.44
CA LEU A 26 -13.33 19.08 55.28
C LEU A 26 -13.48 18.16 54.05
N GLY A 27 -14.72 17.71 53.82
CA GLY A 27 -15.10 17.16 52.54
C GLY A 27 -14.85 18.23 51.46
N ALA A 28 -14.24 17.84 50.35
CA ALA A 28 -14.17 18.74 49.20
C ALA A 28 -15.60 19.15 48.81
N ALA A 29 -15.82 20.44 48.56
CA ALA A 29 -17.10 20.98 48.09
C ALA A 29 -17.63 20.13 46.93
N ALA A 30 -18.81 19.52 47.13
CA ALA A 30 -19.43 18.63 46.17
C ALA A 30 -20.45 19.39 45.30
N GLU A 31 -20.63 18.92 44.07
CA GLU A 31 -21.73 19.39 43.21
C GLU A 31 -22.89 18.39 43.25
N ILE A 32 -24.05 18.85 43.73
CA ILE A 32 -25.30 18.07 43.81
C ILE A 32 -26.20 18.50 42.65
N ILE A 33 -26.51 17.56 41.75
CA ILE A 33 -27.35 17.84 40.57
C ILE A 33 -28.80 17.47 40.85
N VAL A 34 -29.72 18.44 40.73
CA VAL A 34 -31.16 18.23 40.90
C VAL A 34 -31.85 18.13 39.54
N GLN A 35 -32.27 16.92 39.17
CA GLN A 35 -33.01 16.64 37.94
C GLN A 35 -34.47 17.14 38.03
N PRO A 36 -35.15 17.41 36.90
CA PRO A 36 -36.58 17.71 36.91
C PRO A 36 -37.38 16.59 37.62
N GLY A 37 -38.32 16.97 38.49
CA GLY A 37 -39.09 16.03 39.32
C GLY A 37 -38.38 15.56 40.60
N SER A 38 -37.09 15.82 40.75
CA SER A 38 -36.38 15.66 42.04
C SER A 38 -36.61 16.87 42.95
N SER A 39 -36.42 16.66 44.26
CA SER A 39 -36.59 17.70 45.28
C SER A 39 -35.33 18.53 45.44
N ILE A 40 -35.47 19.86 45.40
CA ILE A 40 -34.38 20.79 45.72
C ILE A 40 -34.18 20.82 47.24
N GLN A 41 -35.25 20.76 48.02
CA GLN A 41 -35.14 20.69 49.48
C GLN A 41 -34.31 19.49 49.93
N LYS A 42 -34.52 18.30 49.36
CA LYS A 42 -33.71 17.12 49.72
C LYS A 42 -32.23 17.33 49.42
N ALA A 43 -31.89 18.02 48.33
CA ALA A 43 -30.51 18.35 47.99
C ALA A 43 -29.90 19.32 49.02
N VAL A 44 -30.68 20.31 49.49
CA VAL A 44 -30.29 21.19 50.60
C VAL A 44 -30.08 20.38 51.87
N ASP A 45 -31.00 19.49 52.22
CA ASP A 45 -30.92 18.66 53.43
C ASP A 45 -29.70 17.72 53.41
N SER A 46 -29.27 17.25 52.23
CA SER A 46 -28.08 16.40 52.08
C SER A 46 -26.75 17.14 51.94
N SER A 47 -26.78 18.45 51.66
CA SER A 47 -25.57 19.25 51.40
C SER A 47 -24.68 19.48 52.64
N SER A 48 -23.40 19.72 52.43
CA SER A 48 -22.44 20.19 53.42
C SER A 48 -22.03 21.65 53.12
N SER A 49 -21.47 22.35 54.11
CA SER A 49 -20.91 23.70 53.90
C SER A 49 -19.90 23.67 52.74
N GLY A 50 -20.02 24.64 51.82
CA GLY A 50 -19.23 24.74 50.59
C GLY A 50 -19.87 24.10 49.35
N ASP A 51 -20.90 23.27 49.50
CA ASP A 51 -21.50 22.54 48.37
C ASP A 51 -22.22 23.45 47.37
N VAL A 52 -22.26 22.99 46.11
CA VAL A 52 -22.99 23.61 45.01
C VAL A 52 -24.16 22.73 44.59
N ILE A 53 -25.38 23.25 44.72
CA ILE A 53 -26.61 22.62 44.23
C ILE A 53 -26.93 23.19 42.84
N THR A 54 -26.77 22.36 41.81
CA THR A 54 -27.04 22.72 40.41
C THR A 54 -28.39 22.14 39.99
N VAL A 55 -29.37 23.01 39.78
CA VAL A 55 -30.74 22.66 39.41
C VAL A 55 -30.92 22.74 37.91
N LYS A 56 -31.35 21.63 37.30
CA LYS A 56 -31.63 21.57 35.85
C LYS A 56 -32.81 22.47 35.46
N SER A 57 -32.89 22.82 34.17
CA SER A 57 -34.05 23.56 33.64
C SER A 57 -35.34 22.76 33.84
N GLY A 58 -36.41 23.42 34.25
CA GLY A 58 -37.68 22.76 34.58
C GLY A 58 -38.57 23.59 35.51
N THR A 59 -39.72 23.01 35.86
CA THR A 59 -40.63 23.56 36.87
C THR A 59 -40.62 22.68 38.11
N TYR A 60 -40.35 23.30 39.26
CA TYR A 60 -40.30 22.66 40.57
C TYR A 60 -41.40 23.26 41.45
N THR A 61 -42.16 22.42 42.17
CA THR A 61 -43.24 22.89 43.07
C THR A 61 -42.88 22.59 44.51
N GLU A 62 -42.16 23.50 45.15
CA GLU A 62 -41.63 23.36 46.50
C GLU A 62 -41.55 24.72 47.20
N ASN A 63 -41.48 24.69 48.53
CA ASN A 63 -40.98 25.80 49.35
C ASN A 63 -39.67 25.30 49.96
N ILE A 64 -38.60 26.05 49.81
CA ILE A 64 -37.24 25.63 50.12
C ILE A 64 -36.73 26.41 51.32
N ASN A 65 -36.34 25.71 52.38
CA ASN A 65 -35.68 26.28 53.55
C ASN A 65 -34.18 25.95 53.52
N VAL A 66 -33.35 26.98 53.57
CA VAL A 66 -31.89 26.89 53.52
C VAL A 66 -31.34 27.42 54.84
N THR A 67 -31.10 26.50 55.77
CA THR A 67 -30.59 26.79 57.12
C THR A 67 -29.10 26.54 57.27
N LYS A 68 -28.44 26.05 56.21
CA LYS A 68 -27.01 25.74 56.21
C LYS A 68 -26.23 26.89 55.59
N ASP A 69 -25.06 27.15 56.17
CA ASP A 69 -24.14 28.18 55.70
C ASP A 69 -23.35 27.71 54.48
N ASP A 70 -22.77 28.67 53.75
CA ASP A 70 -21.82 28.46 52.67
C ASP A 70 -22.33 27.61 51.50
N LEU A 71 -23.61 27.74 51.13
CA LEU A 71 -24.19 27.00 50.01
C LEU A 71 -24.36 27.85 48.76
N THR A 72 -24.08 27.28 47.60
CA THR A 72 -24.49 27.87 46.31
C THR A 72 -25.62 27.05 45.69
N ILE A 73 -26.78 27.65 45.49
CA ILE A 73 -27.90 27.06 44.75
C ILE A 73 -28.05 27.83 43.44
N ARG A 74 -27.90 27.13 42.31
CA ARG A 74 -27.90 27.76 40.98
C ARG A 74 -28.75 27.00 39.96
N SER A 75 -29.41 27.72 39.06
CA SER A 75 -29.90 27.14 37.81
C SER A 75 -28.70 26.79 36.91
N GLU A 76 -28.70 25.59 36.35
CA GLU A 76 -27.71 25.19 35.34
C GLU A 76 -27.69 26.15 34.15
N SER A 77 -28.87 26.58 33.69
CA SER A 77 -28.97 27.40 32.47
C SER A 77 -28.51 28.84 32.68
N GLY A 78 -28.46 29.31 33.94
CA GLY A 78 -28.23 30.71 34.29
C GLY A 78 -29.34 31.67 33.84
N ASN A 79 -30.37 31.22 33.11
CA ASN A 79 -31.51 32.03 32.69
C ASN A 79 -32.71 31.73 33.61
N PRO A 80 -33.18 32.72 34.42
CA PRO A 80 -34.34 32.57 35.29
C PRO A 80 -35.58 31.99 34.64
N ASP A 81 -35.82 32.31 33.37
CA ASP A 81 -37.03 31.85 32.69
C ASP A 81 -37.08 30.33 32.45
N ASN A 82 -35.92 29.65 32.48
CA ASN A 82 -35.80 28.21 32.24
C ASN A 82 -35.95 27.33 33.49
N THR A 83 -35.69 27.88 34.68
CA THR A 83 -35.80 27.14 35.96
C THR A 83 -36.78 27.85 36.88
N MET A 84 -38.02 27.40 36.85
CA MET A 84 -39.11 27.97 37.65
C MET A 84 -39.30 27.17 38.94
N ILE A 85 -39.38 27.88 40.06
CA ILE A 85 -39.78 27.32 41.36
C ILE A 85 -41.08 27.99 41.77
N LYS A 86 -42.14 27.18 41.83
CA LYS A 86 -43.47 27.56 42.26
C LYS A 86 -43.65 27.16 43.71
N ALA A 87 -44.10 28.09 44.55
CA ALA A 87 -44.45 27.80 45.94
C ALA A 87 -45.46 26.64 46.00
N LYS A 88 -45.15 25.60 46.77
CA LYS A 88 -46.09 24.49 47.05
C LYS A 88 -47.22 24.96 47.96
N SER A 89 -46.90 25.80 48.93
CA SER A 89 -47.83 26.52 49.80
C SER A 89 -47.65 28.02 49.57
N SER A 90 -48.74 28.72 49.27
CA SER A 90 -48.73 30.19 49.16
C SER A 90 -48.53 30.91 50.49
N GLY A 91 -48.62 30.17 51.61
CA GLY A 91 -48.39 30.65 52.97
C GLY A 91 -46.94 30.61 53.44
N ALA A 92 -46.01 30.22 52.55
CA ALA A 92 -44.57 30.18 52.82
C ALA A 92 -43.81 30.83 51.66
N SER A 93 -42.61 31.31 51.93
CA SER A 93 -41.71 31.87 50.90
C SER A 93 -41.21 30.76 49.96
N VAL A 94 -40.88 31.08 48.70
CA VAL A 94 -40.35 30.07 47.76
C VAL A 94 -38.96 29.64 48.21
N PHE A 95 -38.08 30.60 48.52
CA PHE A 95 -36.87 30.38 49.30
C PHE A 95 -36.96 31.13 50.62
N LEU A 96 -36.72 30.43 51.73
CA LEU A 96 -36.40 30.99 53.04
C LEU A 96 -34.94 30.69 53.33
N LEU A 97 -34.13 31.72 53.49
CA LEU A 97 -32.72 31.64 53.84
C LEU A 97 -32.58 32.05 55.31
N GLN A 98 -31.87 31.22 56.07
CA GLN A 98 -31.58 31.45 57.49
C GLN A 98 -30.10 31.16 57.83
N GLY A 99 -29.30 30.70 56.86
CA GLY A 99 -27.85 30.59 56.98
C GLY A 99 -27.11 31.77 56.36
N ASP A 100 -25.80 31.81 56.59
CA ASP A 100 -24.87 32.82 56.12
C ASP A 100 -24.13 32.37 54.84
N ASN A 101 -23.60 33.34 54.09
CA ASN A 101 -22.81 33.10 52.87
C ASN A 101 -23.54 32.27 51.78
N ILE A 102 -24.88 32.32 51.74
CA ILE A 102 -25.68 31.57 50.77
C ILE A 102 -25.75 32.34 49.44
N LYS A 103 -25.49 31.67 48.32
CA LYS A 103 -25.72 32.20 46.97
C LYS A 103 -26.95 31.56 46.30
N ILE A 104 -27.91 32.38 45.87
CA ILE A 104 -29.06 31.96 45.03
C ILE A 104 -29.00 32.66 43.68
N THR A 105 -28.94 31.90 42.58
CA THR A 105 -28.83 32.49 41.24
C THR A 105 -29.58 31.77 40.12
N GLY A 106 -30.17 32.54 39.21
CA GLY A 106 -30.72 32.04 37.95
C GLY A 106 -32.12 31.42 38.05
N PHE A 107 -32.92 31.75 39.06
CA PHE A 107 -34.25 31.16 39.26
C PHE A 107 -35.39 32.14 38.98
N LYS A 108 -36.52 31.61 38.49
CA LYS A 108 -37.82 32.29 38.54
C LYS A 108 -38.63 31.78 39.73
N ALA A 109 -38.91 32.61 40.73
CA ALA A 109 -39.66 32.24 41.93
C ALA A 109 -41.06 32.87 41.94
N VAL A 110 -42.10 32.04 42.09
CA VAL A 110 -43.51 32.47 41.99
C VAL A 110 -44.43 31.81 43.01
N GLY A 111 -45.55 32.45 43.35
CA GLY A 111 -46.68 31.82 44.05
C GLY A 111 -46.71 31.97 45.57
N ALA A 112 -45.75 32.64 46.21
CA ALA A 112 -45.76 32.94 47.65
C ALA A 112 -46.67 34.15 47.94
N THR A 113 -47.99 33.99 47.85
CA THR A 113 -48.94 35.12 47.79
C THR A 113 -49.54 35.58 49.11
N ARG A 114 -49.37 34.86 50.23
CA ARG A 114 -49.84 35.35 51.54
C ARG A 114 -48.94 36.45 52.09
N SER A 115 -49.52 37.34 52.90
CA SER A 115 -48.78 38.47 53.50
C SER A 115 -47.53 37.99 54.26
N GLY A 116 -46.44 38.73 54.16
CA GLY A 116 -45.15 38.40 54.79
C GLY A 116 -44.27 37.40 54.03
N ASN A 117 -44.76 36.78 52.95
CA ASN A 117 -44.01 35.75 52.21
C ASN A 117 -43.42 36.28 50.90
N ALA A 118 -42.23 35.79 50.56
CA ALA A 118 -41.47 36.29 49.43
C ALA A 118 -41.13 35.20 48.39
N GLY A 119 -40.76 35.64 47.18
CA GLY A 119 -40.02 34.78 46.27
C GLY A 119 -38.70 34.34 46.90
N ILE A 120 -37.94 35.29 47.48
CA ILE A 120 -36.76 34.99 48.28
C ILE A 120 -36.81 35.80 49.58
N TYR A 121 -36.71 35.12 50.71
CA TYR A 121 -36.72 35.73 52.04
C TYR A 121 -35.41 35.41 52.77
N LEU A 122 -34.62 36.43 53.10
CA LEU A 122 -33.46 36.37 53.97
C LEU A 122 -33.88 36.78 55.38
N SER A 123 -33.71 35.89 56.34
CA SER A 123 -34.08 36.13 57.74
C SER A 123 -32.88 35.93 58.64
N SER A 124 -32.30 37.04 59.13
CA SER A 124 -31.11 37.04 59.99
C SER A 124 -29.86 36.45 59.33
N CYS A 125 -29.71 36.67 58.02
CA CYS A 125 -28.55 36.19 57.25
C CYS A 125 -27.40 37.20 57.26
N SER A 126 -26.20 36.72 56.90
CA SER A 126 -25.03 37.54 56.64
C SER A 126 -24.37 37.16 55.32
N ASN A 127 -23.97 38.18 54.54
CA ASN A 127 -23.14 38.03 53.34
C ASN A 127 -23.74 37.10 52.25
N CYS A 128 -25.06 36.98 52.18
CA CYS A 128 -25.72 36.20 51.15
C CYS A 128 -25.72 36.93 49.79
N ILE A 129 -25.69 36.17 48.69
CA ILE A 129 -25.68 36.70 47.32
C ILE A 129 -26.95 36.24 46.59
N ILE A 130 -27.83 37.17 46.30
CA ILE A 130 -29.03 36.94 45.48
C ILE A 130 -28.79 37.58 44.13
N GLU A 131 -28.52 36.78 43.10
CA GLU A 131 -28.07 37.28 41.81
C GLU A 131 -28.92 36.76 40.65
N ASN A 132 -29.32 37.64 39.73
CA ASN A 132 -29.96 37.24 38.47
C ASN A 132 -31.16 36.30 38.67
N ASN A 133 -32.12 36.67 39.52
CA ASN A 133 -33.37 35.94 39.73
C ASN A 133 -34.57 36.75 39.24
N LYS A 134 -35.67 36.07 38.90
CA LYS A 134 -36.95 36.69 38.50
C LYS A 134 -38.03 36.36 39.53
N LEU A 135 -38.38 37.33 40.35
CA LEU A 135 -39.23 37.18 41.54
C LEU A 135 -40.57 37.83 41.24
N MET A 136 -41.58 37.01 40.90
CA MET A 136 -42.83 37.54 40.36
C MET A 136 -44.08 36.88 40.89
N ASN A 137 -45.18 37.65 40.93
CA ASN A 137 -46.48 37.19 41.41
C ASN A 137 -46.42 36.60 42.84
N ASN A 138 -45.58 37.17 43.70
CA ASN A 138 -45.54 36.88 45.12
C ASN A 138 -46.16 38.04 45.91
N CYS A 139 -46.31 37.87 47.23
CA CYS A 139 -46.61 39.02 48.08
C CYS A 139 -45.41 39.98 48.07
N TYR A 140 -44.22 39.47 48.39
CA TYR A 140 -42.93 40.20 48.30
C TYR A 140 -42.05 39.57 47.22
N GLY A 141 -41.33 40.35 46.42
CA GLY A 141 -40.32 39.79 45.52
C GLY A 141 -39.14 39.25 46.32
N THR A 142 -38.41 40.15 46.97
CA THR A 142 -37.37 39.84 47.96
C THR A 142 -37.68 40.50 49.30
N TYR A 143 -37.53 39.75 50.39
CA TYR A 143 -37.55 40.28 51.75
C TYR A 143 -36.21 40.05 52.43
N VAL A 144 -35.58 41.10 52.93
CA VAL A 144 -34.35 41.04 53.72
C VAL A 144 -34.70 41.55 55.12
N LEU A 145 -34.76 40.66 56.11
CA LEU A 145 -35.14 40.99 57.49
C LEU A 145 -33.99 40.68 58.45
N ARG A 146 -33.54 41.67 59.23
CA ARG A 146 -32.48 41.50 60.24
C ARG A 146 -31.16 40.94 59.68
N SER A 147 -30.94 41.09 58.38
CA SER A 147 -29.76 40.56 57.70
C SER A 147 -28.73 41.66 57.41
N LYS A 148 -27.48 41.26 57.22
CA LYS A 148 -26.36 42.19 57.02
C LYS A 148 -25.41 41.81 55.90
N GLY A 149 -24.85 42.80 55.21
CA GLY A 149 -23.78 42.56 54.23
C GLY A 149 -24.24 41.77 52.99
N ASP A 150 -25.54 41.56 52.78
CA ASP A 150 -26.06 40.81 51.65
C ASP A 150 -25.95 41.60 50.34
N LYS A 151 -25.74 40.88 49.24
CA LYS A 151 -25.68 41.45 47.89
C LYS A 151 -26.86 40.96 47.05
N LEU A 152 -27.73 41.89 46.69
CA LEU A 152 -28.84 41.67 45.76
C LEU A 152 -28.45 42.31 44.43
N SER A 153 -28.15 41.51 43.41
CA SER A 153 -27.74 42.06 42.10
C SER A 153 -28.47 41.49 40.89
N LYS A 154 -28.86 42.35 39.95
CA LYS A 154 -29.48 41.96 38.67
C LYS A 154 -30.78 41.15 38.81
N ASN A 155 -31.47 41.25 39.95
CA ASN A 155 -32.76 40.57 40.14
C ASN A 155 -33.88 41.39 39.51
N THR A 156 -34.88 40.71 38.97
CA THR A 156 -36.12 41.32 38.47
C THR A 156 -37.27 40.96 39.41
N ALA A 157 -37.68 41.91 40.25
CA ALA A 157 -38.87 41.80 41.08
C ALA A 157 -40.06 42.45 40.35
N THR A 158 -41.02 41.67 39.87
CA THR A 158 -42.14 42.22 39.08
C THR A 158 -43.51 41.65 39.44
N ASN A 159 -44.55 42.48 39.37
CA ASN A 159 -45.94 42.08 39.65
C ASN A 159 -46.13 41.46 41.04
N ASN A 160 -45.37 41.92 42.05
CA ASN A 160 -45.55 41.49 43.44
C ASN A 160 -46.56 42.38 44.15
N ARG A 161 -47.45 41.78 44.95
CA ARG A 161 -48.63 42.45 45.50
C ARG A 161 -48.30 43.64 46.40
N GLU A 162 -47.30 43.49 47.28
CA GLU A 162 -46.99 44.48 48.31
C GLU A 162 -45.62 45.15 48.10
N TYR A 163 -44.54 44.37 47.95
CA TYR A 163 -43.19 44.91 47.75
C TYR A 163 -42.44 44.17 46.63
N GLY A 164 -41.69 44.90 45.81
CA GLY A 164 -40.69 44.33 44.92
C GLY A 164 -39.49 43.85 45.74
N ILE A 165 -38.78 44.78 46.37
CA ILE A 165 -37.69 44.49 47.32
C ILE A 165 -37.93 45.27 48.61
N VAL A 166 -37.86 44.60 49.76
CA VAL A 166 -38.01 45.24 51.07
C VAL A 166 -36.88 44.85 52.02
N LEU A 167 -36.28 45.87 52.64
CA LEU A 167 -35.30 45.77 53.72
C LEU A 167 -36.01 46.12 55.03
N GLY A 168 -35.90 45.26 56.04
CA GLY A 168 -36.49 45.44 57.36
C GLY A 168 -35.44 45.21 58.44
N THR A 169 -35.06 46.24 59.21
CA THR A 169 -34.01 46.10 60.24
C THR A 169 -32.70 45.50 59.69
N ALA A 170 -32.37 45.79 58.43
CA ALA A 170 -31.23 45.21 57.72
C ALA A 170 -30.08 46.23 57.63
N THR A 171 -28.82 45.78 57.68
CA THR A 171 -27.67 46.69 57.68
C THR A 171 -26.63 46.39 56.61
N ASP A 172 -25.99 47.41 56.05
CA ASP A 172 -24.81 47.25 55.18
C ASP A 172 -25.01 46.38 53.93
N ASN A 173 -26.25 46.27 53.43
CA ASN A 173 -26.56 45.47 52.24
C ASN A 173 -26.35 46.27 50.94
N THR A 174 -26.00 45.58 49.86
CA THR A 174 -25.79 46.17 48.53
C THR A 174 -26.85 45.71 47.54
N LEU A 175 -27.66 46.65 47.03
CA LEU A 175 -28.63 46.42 45.97
C LEU A 175 -28.10 47.05 44.68
N SER A 176 -27.72 46.22 43.70
CA SER A 176 -27.10 46.69 42.46
C SER A 176 -27.72 46.16 41.18
N GLY A 177 -28.13 47.02 40.25
CA GLY A 177 -28.63 46.56 38.94
C GLY A 177 -29.98 45.84 38.97
N ASN A 178 -30.76 45.94 40.05
CA ASN A 178 -32.05 45.25 40.16
C ASN A 178 -33.16 46.02 39.44
N THR A 179 -34.18 45.30 38.95
CA THR A 179 -35.38 45.87 38.34
C THR A 179 -36.59 45.60 39.25
N ALA A 180 -37.25 46.65 39.73
CA ALA A 180 -38.51 46.58 40.46
C ALA A 180 -39.63 47.21 39.59
N LEU A 181 -40.45 46.37 38.97
CA LEU A 181 -41.45 46.79 37.98
C LEU A 181 -42.87 46.33 38.35
N ASN A 182 -43.87 47.23 38.30
CA ASN A 182 -45.29 46.88 38.51
C ASN A 182 -45.58 46.24 39.87
N ASN A 183 -44.93 46.70 40.94
CA ASN A 183 -45.15 46.16 42.30
C ASN A 183 -46.08 47.05 43.12
N GLY A 184 -46.61 46.56 44.23
CA GLY A 184 -47.31 47.43 45.20
C GLY A 184 -46.41 48.61 45.62
N ARG A 185 -45.18 48.30 46.04
CA ARG A 185 -44.08 49.23 46.25
C ARG A 185 -42.83 48.69 45.56
N GLY A 186 -42.03 49.55 44.94
CA GLY A 186 -40.84 49.14 44.19
C GLY A 186 -39.71 48.63 45.11
N ILE A 187 -38.97 49.56 45.71
CA ILE A 187 -37.96 49.27 46.74
C ILE A 187 -38.32 50.02 48.03
N HIS A 188 -38.37 49.28 49.14
CA HIS A 188 -38.75 49.80 50.46
C HIS A 188 -37.64 49.56 51.49
N ILE A 189 -37.09 50.65 52.05
CA ILE A 189 -36.09 50.62 53.12
C ILE A 189 -36.78 50.92 54.45
N GLY A 190 -37.00 49.89 55.26
CA GLY A 190 -37.66 49.96 56.56
C GLY A 190 -36.67 49.79 57.71
N ASN A 191 -36.51 50.83 58.54
CA ASN A 191 -35.63 50.82 59.73
C ASN A 191 -34.28 50.13 59.48
N SER A 192 -33.64 50.42 58.34
CA SER A 192 -32.46 49.70 57.82
C SER A 192 -31.36 50.70 57.50
N ASP A 193 -30.14 50.41 57.92
CA ASP A 193 -29.04 51.38 57.97
C ASP A 193 -27.85 50.95 57.10
N GLY A 194 -27.03 51.91 56.64
CA GLY A 194 -25.77 51.60 55.94
C GLY A 194 -25.90 50.93 54.56
N ASN A 195 -27.11 50.80 54.00
CA ASN A 195 -27.31 50.07 52.76
C ASN A 195 -26.91 50.91 51.53
N THR A 196 -26.41 50.25 50.49
CA THR A 196 -26.01 50.88 49.21
C THR A 196 -26.92 50.44 48.08
N LEU A 197 -27.57 51.40 47.39
CA LEU A 197 -28.41 51.17 46.22
C LEU A 197 -27.78 51.86 45.01
N SER A 198 -27.41 51.07 43.98
CA SER A 198 -26.93 51.64 42.72
C SER A 198 -27.33 50.88 41.46
N GLY A 199 -27.59 51.59 40.36
CA GLY A 199 -27.96 50.98 39.09
C GLY A 199 -29.33 50.29 39.09
N ASN A 200 -30.17 50.50 40.10
CA ASN A 200 -31.48 49.85 40.16
C ASN A 200 -32.52 50.63 39.35
N THR A 201 -33.41 49.91 38.66
CA THR A 201 -34.54 50.47 37.89
C THR A 201 -35.84 50.22 38.64
N ILE A 202 -36.58 51.29 38.96
CA ILE A 202 -37.84 51.23 39.70
C ILE A 202 -38.92 51.96 38.91
N GLN A 203 -39.97 51.25 38.51
CA GLN A 203 -41.02 51.80 37.64
C GLN A 203 -42.40 51.20 37.93
N ASN A 204 -43.43 52.01 37.69
CA ASN A 204 -44.85 51.64 37.65
C ASN A 204 -45.36 50.92 38.93
N SER A 205 -44.88 51.33 40.09
CA SER A 205 -45.36 50.87 41.39
C SER A 205 -46.67 51.55 41.79
N ASN A 206 -47.60 50.79 42.38
CA ASN A 206 -48.95 51.28 42.67
C ASN A 206 -49.03 52.25 43.85
N VAL A 207 -48.14 52.14 44.84
CA VAL A 207 -48.16 52.94 46.07
C VAL A 207 -46.97 53.87 46.14
N TYR A 208 -45.75 53.33 46.18
CA TYR A 208 -44.50 54.08 46.17
C TYR A 208 -43.49 53.35 45.28
N GLY A 209 -42.82 54.05 44.38
CA GLY A 209 -41.65 53.51 43.67
C GLY A 209 -40.53 53.24 44.67
N PHE A 210 -40.06 54.29 45.31
CA PHE A 210 -39.03 54.23 46.36
C PHE A 210 -39.57 54.78 47.68
N TYR A 211 -39.30 54.06 48.76
CA TYR A 211 -39.62 54.49 50.12
C TYR A 211 -38.42 54.27 51.04
N ILE A 212 -38.11 55.25 51.88
CA ILE A 212 -37.19 55.10 53.02
C ILE A 212 -37.84 55.61 54.31
N CYS A 213 -37.71 54.83 55.38
CA CYS A 213 -38.22 55.16 56.70
C CYS A 213 -37.38 56.26 57.37
N GLY A 214 -37.98 57.03 58.28
CA GLY A 214 -37.28 58.12 59.00
C GLY A 214 -36.34 57.64 60.10
N LYS A 215 -36.26 56.33 60.32
CA LYS A 215 -35.33 55.66 61.25
C LYS A 215 -34.27 54.85 60.49
N SER A 216 -34.02 55.21 59.23
CA SER A 216 -33.10 54.50 58.35
C SER A 216 -31.97 55.44 58.03
N ASP A 217 -30.78 55.11 58.49
CA ASP A 217 -29.65 56.03 58.58
C ASP A 217 -28.48 55.56 57.71
N ALA A 218 -27.60 56.48 57.33
CA ALA A 218 -26.35 56.20 56.63
C ALA A 218 -26.48 55.41 55.30
N ASN A 219 -27.64 55.42 54.64
CA ASN A 219 -27.81 54.72 53.35
C ASN A 219 -27.23 55.55 52.19
N GLN A 220 -26.62 54.88 51.21
CA GLN A 220 -26.07 55.48 49.99
C GLN A 220 -26.90 55.10 48.77
N ILE A 221 -27.57 56.07 48.14
CA ILE A 221 -28.48 55.85 47.02
C ILE A 221 -28.01 56.68 45.83
N TYR A 222 -27.43 56.06 44.81
CA TYR A 222 -26.91 56.78 43.65
C TYR A 222 -26.99 55.94 42.37
N ASN A 223 -27.02 56.58 41.21
CA ASN A 223 -27.10 55.94 39.90
C ASN A 223 -28.31 55.01 39.71
N ASN A 224 -29.45 55.29 40.35
CA ASN A 224 -30.68 54.53 40.17
C ASN A 224 -31.64 55.24 39.20
N TYR A 225 -32.49 54.48 38.53
CA TYR A 225 -33.54 54.96 37.66
C TYR A 225 -34.89 54.88 38.36
N PHE A 226 -35.36 56.00 38.92
CA PHE A 226 -36.67 56.10 39.53
C PHE A 226 -37.64 56.73 38.53
N ASN A 227 -38.71 56.03 38.18
CA ASN A 227 -39.73 56.57 37.30
C ASN A 227 -41.12 56.10 37.74
N ASP A 228 -41.59 56.72 38.80
CA ASP A 228 -42.80 56.35 39.52
C ASP A 228 -43.59 57.58 39.96
N THR A 229 -44.90 57.45 40.06
CA THR A 229 -45.79 58.59 40.40
C THR A 229 -45.50 59.14 41.80
N ASN A 230 -45.22 58.24 42.75
CA ASN A 230 -45.03 58.57 44.16
C ASN A 230 -43.70 58.03 44.68
N MET A 231 -42.96 58.89 45.39
CA MET A 231 -41.75 58.54 46.12
C MET A 231 -41.80 59.23 47.48
N THR A 232 -41.34 58.54 48.52
CA THR A 232 -41.34 59.09 49.89
C THR A 232 -39.96 58.93 50.51
N ILE A 233 -39.35 60.06 50.88
CA ILE A 233 -38.06 60.10 51.55
C ILE A 233 -38.24 60.74 52.92
N LYS A 234 -38.11 59.95 53.98
CA LYS A 234 -38.13 60.45 55.36
C LYS A 234 -36.71 60.71 55.85
N ASN A 235 -36.60 61.64 56.81
CA ASN A 235 -35.32 62.19 57.25
C ASN A 235 -34.63 61.33 58.32
N GLY A 236 -34.16 60.13 57.97
CA GLY A 236 -33.14 59.44 58.77
C GLY A 236 -31.78 60.13 58.65
N ILE A 237 -30.84 59.91 59.57
CA ILE A 237 -29.57 60.64 59.69
C ILE A 237 -28.53 60.11 58.69
N GLY A 238 -27.81 60.99 58.00
CA GLY A 238 -26.64 60.62 57.20
C GLY A 238 -26.92 59.90 55.87
N ASN A 239 -28.16 59.85 55.40
CA ASN A 239 -28.48 59.31 54.08
C ASN A 239 -27.94 60.22 52.96
N VAL A 240 -27.44 59.62 51.89
CA VAL A 240 -26.84 60.34 50.76
C VAL A 240 -27.50 59.88 49.45
N TYR A 241 -27.87 60.83 48.59
CA TYR A 241 -28.60 60.58 47.34
C TYR A 241 -27.76 60.81 46.08
N ASN A 242 -26.44 60.92 46.22
CA ASN A 242 -25.50 61.01 45.12
C ASN A 242 -24.13 60.49 45.54
N THR A 243 -23.29 60.12 44.58
CA THR A 243 -21.86 59.86 44.83
C THR A 243 -20.99 60.99 44.26
N LYS A 244 -19.66 60.90 44.42
CA LYS A 244 -18.72 61.77 43.73
C LYS A 244 -18.85 61.55 42.22
N LYS A 245 -18.92 62.63 41.44
CA LYS A 245 -18.92 62.57 39.97
C LYS A 245 -17.69 61.77 39.49
N THR A 246 -17.93 60.61 38.90
CA THR A 246 -16.90 59.65 38.51
C THR A 246 -17.15 59.23 37.07
N ALA A 247 -16.08 59.10 36.27
CA ALA A 247 -16.20 58.60 34.90
C ALA A 247 -16.74 57.16 34.90
N GLY A 248 -17.75 56.89 34.08
CA GLY A 248 -18.40 55.60 33.98
C GLY A 248 -19.83 55.73 33.44
N THR A 249 -20.27 54.75 32.66
CA THR A 249 -21.62 54.76 32.10
C THR A 249 -22.66 54.67 33.20
N ASN A 250 -23.50 55.70 33.33
CA ASN A 250 -24.60 55.74 34.29
C ASN A 250 -25.86 55.02 33.76
N ILE A 251 -26.88 54.87 34.61
CA ILE A 251 -28.09 54.10 34.32
C ILE A 251 -28.93 54.68 33.17
N VAL A 252 -28.71 55.94 32.79
CA VAL A 252 -29.37 56.61 31.65
C VAL A 252 -28.47 56.68 30.40
N GLY A 253 -27.30 56.03 30.43
CA GLY A 253 -26.37 55.94 29.30
C GLY A 253 -25.37 57.10 29.18
N GLY A 254 -25.38 58.06 30.11
CA GLY A 254 -24.43 59.16 30.17
C GLY A 254 -23.05 58.73 30.68
N PRO A 255 -21.98 59.49 30.38
CA PRO A 255 -20.58 59.12 30.64
C PRO A 255 -20.10 59.25 32.09
N TYR A 256 -20.91 59.79 32.99
CA TYR A 256 -20.53 60.00 34.40
C TYR A 256 -21.57 59.43 35.37
N ILE A 257 -21.07 58.69 36.37
CA ILE A 257 -21.83 58.26 37.54
C ILE A 257 -21.92 59.43 38.52
N GLY A 258 -23.12 59.72 39.01
CA GLY A 258 -23.41 60.83 39.92
C GLY A 258 -24.55 60.50 40.89
N GLY A 259 -25.67 61.20 40.76
CA GLY A 259 -26.90 61.03 41.51
C GLY A 259 -27.85 60.02 40.87
N ASN A 260 -29.14 60.18 41.09
CA ASN A 260 -30.20 59.31 40.58
C ASN A 260 -31.02 60.03 39.51
N PHE A 261 -31.72 59.25 38.68
CA PHE A 261 -32.76 59.74 37.80
C PHE A 261 -34.09 59.78 38.56
N TRP A 262 -34.66 60.97 38.73
CA TRP A 262 -35.90 61.28 39.44
C TRP A 262 -37.01 61.61 38.45
N GLY A 263 -37.51 60.59 37.76
CA GLY A 263 -38.56 60.70 36.76
C GLY A 263 -39.97 60.43 37.26
N LYS A 264 -40.95 60.75 36.43
CA LYS A 264 -42.35 60.33 36.56
C LYS A 264 -42.85 59.74 35.23
N PRO A 265 -43.77 58.77 35.26
CA PRO A 265 -44.31 58.17 34.03
C PRO A 265 -44.97 59.16 33.06
N ASP A 266 -45.51 60.27 33.55
CA ASP A 266 -46.10 61.35 32.74
C ASP A 266 -45.06 62.33 32.15
N GLY A 267 -43.77 62.11 32.41
CA GLY A 267 -42.68 62.97 31.94
C GLY A 267 -42.50 64.26 32.73
N THR A 268 -43.19 64.46 33.86
CA THR A 268 -43.10 65.68 34.67
C THR A 268 -42.10 65.60 35.83
N GLY A 269 -41.37 64.48 35.96
CA GLY A 269 -40.35 64.32 36.98
C GLY A 269 -39.21 65.32 36.81
N PHE A 270 -38.46 65.56 37.90
CA PHE A 270 -37.30 66.46 37.89
C PHE A 270 -36.33 66.08 36.77
N SER A 271 -35.94 64.82 36.69
CA SER A 271 -34.96 64.34 35.70
C SER A 271 -35.49 64.27 34.27
N ASN A 272 -36.82 64.30 34.09
CA ASN A 272 -37.43 64.40 32.76
C ASN A 272 -37.32 65.81 32.18
N THR A 273 -37.29 66.84 33.04
CA THR A 273 -37.44 68.25 32.65
C THR A 273 -36.21 69.10 32.92
N ALA A 274 -35.30 68.64 33.79
CA ALA A 274 -34.07 69.35 34.14
C ALA A 274 -33.13 69.51 32.94
N ALA A 275 -32.41 70.64 32.92
CA ALA A 275 -31.48 70.99 31.88
C ALA A 275 -30.13 70.29 32.06
N ASP A 276 -29.57 69.82 30.95
CA ASP A 276 -28.20 69.33 30.83
C ASP A 276 -27.59 69.98 29.58
N LYS A 277 -27.03 71.17 29.77
CA LYS A 277 -26.49 71.99 28.67
C LYS A 277 -25.18 71.42 28.15
N ASN A 278 -24.37 70.83 29.02
CA ASN A 278 -23.07 70.27 28.65
C ASN A 278 -23.18 68.82 28.09
N ARG A 279 -24.38 68.23 28.15
CA ARG A 279 -24.73 66.89 27.66
C ARG A 279 -23.89 65.79 28.29
N ASP A 280 -23.56 65.94 29.57
CA ASP A 280 -22.78 64.95 30.30
C ASP A 280 -23.66 63.91 31.03
N GLY A 281 -24.99 64.00 30.87
CA GLY A 281 -25.97 63.10 31.45
C GLY A 281 -26.33 63.40 32.90
N ILE A 282 -25.80 64.50 33.46
CA ILE A 282 -26.10 65.02 34.80
C ILE A 282 -26.75 66.39 34.65
N SER A 283 -27.78 66.65 35.45
CA SER A 283 -28.45 67.95 35.51
C SER A 283 -27.47 69.06 35.91
N ASP A 284 -27.59 70.23 35.28
CA ASP A 284 -26.87 71.45 35.67
C ASP A 284 -27.36 72.03 37.02
N SER A 285 -28.42 71.45 37.60
CA SER A 285 -29.00 71.87 38.89
C SER A 285 -29.25 70.68 39.82
N ALA A 286 -28.99 70.87 41.11
CA ALA A 286 -29.34 69.90 42.15
C ALA A 286 -30.86 69.74 42.31
N TYR A 287 -31.33 68.53 42.63
CA TYR A 287 -32.71 68.29 43.03
C TYR A 287 -32.82 68.53 44.54
N LYS A 288 -33.14 69.77 44.90
CA LYS A 288 -33.24 70.21 46.30
C LYS A 288 -34.52 69.73 46.97
N SER A 289 -34.42 69.39 48.25
CA SER A 289 -35.56 68.99 49.10
C SER A 289 -36.41 67.88 48.48
N ILE A 290 -35.78 66.75 48.16
CA ILE A 290 -36.40 65.63 47.44
C ILE A 290 -37.72 65.26 48.13
N THR A 291 -38.83 65.56 47.45
CA THR A 291 -40.22 65.38 47.91
C THR A 291 -40.41 65.52 49.43
N GLY A 292 -40.24 66.74 49.95
CA GLY A 292 -40.52 67.07 51.35
C GLY A 292 -39.46 66.58 52.36
N SER A 293 -38.31 66.11 51.88
CA SER A 293 -37.15 65.77 52.70
C SER A 293 -36.20 66.96 52.88
N ILE A 294 -35.34 66.91 53.92
CA ILE A 294 -34.19 67.80 54.06
C ILE A 294 -33.04 67.45 53.10
N TYR A 295 -33.07 66.26 52.50
CA TYR A 295 -32.01 65.78 51.62
C TYR A 295 -32.14 66.31 50.19
N SER A 296 -30.99 66.40 49.52
CA SER A 296 -30.88 66.83 48.13
C SER A 296 -30.02 65.85 47.35
N ASP A 297 -30.31 65.68 46.07
CA ASP A 297 -29.40 65.04 45.12
C ASP A 297 -28.63 66.14 44.40
N ASN A 298 -27.32 66.20 44.60
CA ASN A 298 -26.47 67.24 44.03
C ASN A 298 -25.99 66.95 42.60
N LEU A 299 -26.17 65.72 42.11
CA LEU A 299 -25.75 65.31 40.77
C LEU A 299 -26.85 64.49 40.06
N PRO A 300 -28.12 64.94 40.06
CA PRO A 300 -29.21 64.13 39.56
C PRO A 300 -29.04 63.85 38.07
N LEU A 301 -29.29 62.61 37.67
CA LEU A 301 -29.18 62.19 36.27
C LEU A 301 -30.35 62.74 35.47
N VAL A 302 -30.16 63.01 34.19
CA VAL A 302 -31.24 63.41 33.27
C VAL A 302 -31.24 62.57 32.00
N VAL A 303 -32.26 62.71 31.17
CA VAL A 303 -32.34 61.96 29.90
C VAL A 303 -31.12 62.28 29.03
N TYR A 304 -30.22 61.31 28.88
CA TYR A 304 -28.99 61.49 28.12
C TYR A 304 -29.29 61.55 26.61
N LYS A 305 -29.08 62.72 26.02
CA LYS A 305 -29.18 62.93 24.57
C LYS A 305 -27.78 62.84 23.97
N SER A 306 -27.36 61.63 23.59
CA SER A 306 -26.06 61.44 22.95
C SER A 306 -25.94 62.33 21.71
N GLY A 307 -24.80 63.03 21.59
CA GLY A 307 -24.45 63.74 20.35
C GLY A 307 -24.24 62.75 19.19
N PRO A 308 -24.17 63.25 17.93
CA PRO A 308 -23.83 62.39 16.80
C PRO A 308 -22.46 61.75 17.05
N THR A 309 -22.37 60.43 16.85
CA THR A 309 -21.10 59.67 16.89
C THR A 309 -20.58 59.49 15.47
N LYS A 310 -19.27 59.28 15.28
CA LYS A 310 -18.72 58.95 13.95
C LYS A 310 -19.43 57.72 13.37
N PRO A 311 -19.67 57.64 12.05
CA PRO A 311 -20.34 56.50 11.46
C PRO A 311 -19.61 55.20 11.74
N ILE A 312 -20.36 54.14 12.07
CA ILE A 312 -19.82 52.78 12.08
C ILE A 312 -19.99 52.24 10.67
N VAL A 313 -18.89 52.18 9.93
CA VAL A 313 -18.95 51.83 8.51
C VAL A 313 -19.19 50.34 8.33
N ALA A 314 -20.21 50.02 7.56
CA ALA A 314 -20.52 48.67 7.12
C ALA A 314 -21.06 48.71 5.70
N PHE A 315 -20.75 47.68 4.90
CA PHE A 315 -21.29 47.57 3.56
C PHE A 315 -21.36 46.13 3.06
N SER A 316 -22.13 45.92 2.00
CA SER A 316 -22.23 44.67 1.25
C SER A 316 -22.06 44.90 -0.25
N ALA A 317 -21.83 43.83 -1.01
CA ALA A 317 -21.76 43.84 -2.46
C ALA A 317 -22.42 42.59 -3.04
N SER A 318 -23.01 42.72 -4.23
CA SER A 318 -23.58 41.59 -4.96
C SER A 318 -23.51 41.80 -6.48
N PRO A 319 -23.02 40.82 -7.25
CA PRO A 319 -22.32 39.61 -6.80
C PRO A 319 -20.90 39.91 -6.29
N THR A 320 -20.34 39.06 -5.41
CA THR A 320 -18.93 39.18 -4.96
C THR A 320 -17.95 38.39 -5.80
N SER A 321 -18.43 37.57 -6.73
CA SER A 321 -17.57 36.88 -7.70
C SER A 321 -18.28 36.62 -9.02
N GLY A 322 -17.50 36.51 -10.10
CA GLY A 322 -18.02 36.23 -11.43
C GLY A 322 -17.01 36.50 -12.53
N ASN A 323 -17.50 36.58 -13.76
CA ASN A 323 -16.65 36.65 -14.95
C ASN A 323 -16.34 38.09 -15.33
N ALA A 324 -15.14 38.35 -15.83
CA ALA A 324 -14.85 39.63 -16.47
C ALA A 324 -15.66 39.78 -17.78
N PRO A 325 -16.35 40.92 -18.02
CA PRO A 325 -16.55 42.02 -17.08
C PRO A 325 -17.64 41.72 -16.02
N LEU A 326 -17.35 42.00 -14.75
CA LEU A 326 -18.28 41.79 -13.64
C LEU A 326 -18.89 43.12 -13.18
N ASN A 327 -20.21 43.26 -13.32
CA ASN A 327 -20.96 44.38 -12.74
C ASN A 327 -21.36 44.04 -11.30
N VAL A 328 -20.92 44.84 -10.33
CA VAL A 328 -21.18 44.64 -8.90
C VAL A 328 -21.97 45.83 -8.37
N LYS A 329 -23.06 45.55 -7.66
CA LYS A 329 -23.80 46.55 -6.88
C LYS A 329 -23.26 46.57 -5.45
N PHE A 330 -22.91 47.75 -4.96
CA PHE A 330 -22.50 47.99 -3.58
C PHE A 330 -23.63 48.65 -2.80
N THR A 331 -23.80 48.22 -1.55
CA THR A 331 -24.84 48.73 -0.65
C THR A 331 -24.21 49.15 0.67
N ASP A 332 -24.36 50.42 1.02
CA ASP A 332 -24.01 50.95 2.33
C ASP A 332 -25.00 50.45 3.39
N THR A 333 -24.46 49.96 4.51
CA THR A 333 -25.24 49.52 5.69
C THR A 333 -24.67 50.15 6.96
N SER A 334 -23.97 51.29 6.83
CA SER A 334 -23.33 51.99 7.94
C SER A 334 -24.36 52.58 8.90
N THR A 335 -24.06 52.60 10.19
CA THR A 335 -24.89 53.25 11.22
C THR A 335 -24.28 54.60 11.64
N GLY A 336 -25.00 55.38 12.45
CA GLY A 336 -24.56 56.72 12.86
C GLY A 336 -24.89 57.82 11.84
N SER A 337 -25.93 57.62 11.01
CA SER A 337 -26.47 58.64 10.09
C SER A 337 -25.41 59.33 9.21
N PRO A 338 -24.67 58.57 8.38
CA PRO A 338 -23.71 59.15 7.44
C PRO A 338 -24.40 60.08 6.43
N THR A 339 -23.72 61.15 6.05
CA THR A 339 -24.20 62.14 5.06
C THR A 339 -23.29 62.24 3.82
N LYS A 340 -22.09 61.62 3.83
CA LYS A 340 -21.17 61.55 2.68
C LYS A 340 -20.46 60.20 2.62
N TRP A 341 -20.20 59.70 1.40
CA TRP A 341 -19.55 58.43 1.14
C TRP A 341 -18.37 58.59 0.17
N LYS A 342 -17.35 57.73 0.32
CA LYS A 342 -16.25 57.57 -0.63
C LYS A 342 -15.87 56.11 -0.73
N TRP A 343 -16.10 55.53 -1.90
CA TRP A 343 -15.75 54.16 -2.26
C TRP A 343 -14.41 54.12 -2.96
N SER A 344 -13.60 53.10 -2.67
CA SER A 344 -12.46 52.67 -3.48
C SER A 344 -12.69 51.22 -3.88
N PHE A 345 -12.66 50.94 -5.19
CA PHE A 345 -12.97 49.60 -5.72
C PHE A 345 -11.72 48.72 -5.88
N GLY A 346 -10.52 49.24 -5.59
CA GLY A 346 -9.28 48.47 -5.65
C GLY A 346 -8.71 48.26 -7.05
N ASP A 347 -9.33 48.82 -8.09
CA ASP A 347 -8.85 48.82 -9.48
C ASP A 347 -8.36 50.21 -9.95
N GLY A 348 -8.18 51.14 -8.99
CA GLY A 348 -7.82 52.53 -9.23
C GLY A 348 -9.01 53.48 -9.39
N THR A 349 -10.26 52.97 -9.41
CA THR A 349 -11.47 53.81 -9.54
C THR A 349 -12.21 53.97 -8.20
N SER A 350 -13.10 54.98 -8.14
CA SER A 350 -13.83 55.39 -6.92
C SER A 350 -15.24 55.90 -7.21
N SER A 351 -16.09 55.99 -6.18
CA SER A 351 -17.43 56.61 -6.26
C SER A 351 -17.80 57.36 -4.98
N THR A 352 -18.68 58.36 -5.08
CA THR A 352 -19.24 59.11 -3.94
C THR A 352 -20.72 58.85 -3.70
N ALA A 353 -21.36 58.03 -4.55
CA ALA A 353 -22.75 57.61 -4.33
C ALA A 353 -22.85 56.72 -3.08
N GLN A 354 -23.99 56.76 -2.39
CA GLN A 354 -24.23 55.87 -1.24
C GLN A 354 -24.20 54.40 -1.67
N ASN A 355 -24.88 54.05 -2.76
CA ASN A 355 -25.03 52.68 -3.26
C ASN A 355 -24.63 52.57 -4.74
N PRO A 356 -23.33 52.61 -5.09
CA PRO A 356 -22.88 52.61 -6.47
C PRO A 356 -22.96 51.22 -7.11
N THR A 357 -23.00 51.19 -8.45
CA THR A 357 -22.64 50.03 -9.24
C THR A 357 -21.26 50.24 -9.86
N HIS A 358 -20.45 49.18 -9.96
CA HIS A 358 -19.12 49.24 -10.54
C HIS A 358 -18.83 48.06 -11.46
N LYS A 359 -18.11 48.31 -12.56
CA LYS A 359 -17.76 47.31 -13.59
C LYS A 359 -16.28 46.96 -13.52
N TYR A 360 -15.97 45.77 -13.05
CA TYR A 360 -14.62 45.23 -13.09
C TYR A 360 -14.35 44.55 -14.44
N SER A 361 -13.53 45.18 -15.27
CA SER A 361 -13.30 44.71 -16.66
C SER A 361 -12.17 43.69 -16.81
N LYS A 362 -11.32 43.50 -15.79
CA LYS A 362 -10.19 42.57 -15.79
C LYS A 362 -10.36 41.52 -14.71
N ALA A 363 -9.74 40.34 -14.89
CA ALA A 363 -9.64 39.36 -13.81
C ALA A 363 -8.71 39.86 -12.70
N GLY A 364 -9.05 39.52 -11.46
CA GLY A 364 -8.32 39.96 -10.28
C GLY A 364 -9.11 39.76 -9.00
N ASN A 365 -8.41 39.89 -7.87
CA ASN A 365 -9.03 40.03 -6.56
C ASN A 365 -8.94 41.50 -6.16
N TYR A 366 -10.08 42.13 -5.89
CA TYR A 366 -10.17 43.55 -5.65
C TYR A 366 -10.53 43.84 -4.19
N THR A 367 -9.69 44.65 -3.55
CA THR A 367 -9.91 45.15 -2.20
C THR A 367 -10.81 46.38 -2.26
N VAL A 368 -11.95 46.32 -1.56
CA VAL A 368 -12.93 47.41 -1.57
C VAL A 368 -12.91 48.14 -0.24
N ALA A 369 -12.90 49.47 -0.27
CA ALA A 369 -13.02 50.29 0.92
C ALA A 369 -14.20 51.27 0.81
N LEU A 370 -14.91 51.48 1.91
CA LEU A 370 -15.91 52.52 2.07
C LEU A 370 -15.47 53.45 3.21
N THR A 371 -15.49 54.75 2.96
CA THR A 371 -15.41 55.79 3.99
C THR A 371 -16.76 56.48 4.09
N ALA A 372 -17.37 56.48 5.28
CA ALA A 372 -18.61 57.21 5.55
C ALA A 372 -18.35 58.35 6.55
N THR A 373 -19.00 59.49 6.34
CA THR A 373 -18.78 60.73 7.11
C THR A 373 -20.10 61.33 7.56
N ASN A 374 -20.14 61.89 8.78
CA ASN A 374 -21.19 62.77 9.27
C ASN A 374 -20.58 63.99 10.00
N SER A 375 -21.40 64.76 10.72
CA SER A 375 -20.93 65.94 11.47
C SER A 375 -19.96 65.63 12.62
N ALA A 376 -19.94 64.38 13.12
CA ALA A 376 -19.03 63.92 14.17
C ALA A 376 -17.67 63.43 13.63
N GLY A 377 -17.55 63.29 12.30
CA GLY A 377 -16.33 62.89 11.60
C GLY A 377 -16.55 61.70 10.67
N SER A 378 -15.44 61.07 10.26
CA SER A 378 -15.42 59.96 9.30
C SER A 378 -14.81 58.69 9.87
N ASN A 379 -15.19 57.55 9.32
CA ASN A 379 -14.57 56.26 9.55
C ASN A 379 -14.45 55.50 8.22
N THR A 380 -13.59 54.49 8.15
CA THR A 380 -13.35 53.69 6.94
C THR A 380 -13.35 52.20 7.25
N LEU A 381 -14.06 51.41 6.44
CA LEU A 381 -13.97 49.95 6.44
C LEU A 381 -13.33 49.49 5.13
N THR A 382 -12.31 48.62 5.22
CA THR A 382 -11.66 47.99 4.07
C THR A 382 -11.87 46.48 4.12
N LYS A 383 -12.37 45.90 3.03
CA LYS A 383 -12.48 44.45 2.85
C LYS A 383 -11.49 43.99 1.78
N ALA A 384 -10.43 43.30 2.22
CA ALA A 384 -9.40 42.77 1.33
C ALA A 384 -9.94 41.66 0.42
N ASN A 385 -9.55 41.66 -0.86
CA ASN A 385 -9.93 40.63 -1.86
C ASN A 385 -11.46 40.37 -1.92
N TYR A 386 -12.27 41.41 -1.69
CA TYR A 386 -13.70 41.28 -1.48
C TYR A 386 -14.47 40.91 -2.76
N ILE A 387 -14.02 41.41 -3.91
CA ILE A 387 -14.58 41.06 -5.22
C ILE A 387 -13.58 40.19 -5.99
N LYS A 388 -14.01 39.01 -6.44
CA LYS A 388 -13.20 38.07 -7.22
C LYS A 388 -13.70 37.98 -8.65
N VAL A 389 -12.94 38.53 -9.58
CA VAL A 389 -13.24 38.47 -11.00
C VAL A 389 -12.33 37.45 -11.66
N VAL A 390 -12.94 36.47 -12.34
CA VAL A 390 -12.22 35.41 -13.03
C VAL A 390 -12.44 35.51 -14.55
N THR A 391 -11.52 34.96 -15.31
CA THR A 391 -11.69 34.70 -16.75
C THR A 391 -11.71 33.21 -16.98
N LYS A 392 -12.19 32.81 -18.16
CA LYS A 392 -12.11 31.41 -18.60
C LYS A 392 -10.66 30.94 -18.51
N PRO A 393 -10.39 29.74 -17.95
CA PRO A 393 -9.04 29.24 -17.82
C PRO A 393 -8.51 28.85 -19.21
N VAL A 394 -7.20 28.80 -19.39
CA VAL A 394 -6.56 28.33 -20.63
C VAL A 394 -5.75 27.08 -20.32
N ALA A 395 -6.15 25.97 -20.94
CA ALA A 395 -5.62 24.65 -20.67
C ALA A 395 -4.25 24.48 -21.31
N ALA A 396 -3.27 24.05 -20.52
CA ALA A 396 -1.93 23.71 -20.97
C ALA A 396 -1.34 22.62 -20.09
N PHE A 397 -0.55 21.72 -20.68
CA PHE A 397 0.15 20.69 -19.92
C PHE A 397 1.44 20.22 -20.58
N SER A 398 2.30 19.59 -19.77
CA SER A 398 3.47 18.83 -20.20
C SER A 398 3.43 17.39 -19.68
N ALA A 399 4.30 16.52 -20.19
CA ALA A 399 4.43 15.15 -19.73
C ALA A 399 5.87 14.65 -19.84
N SER A 400 6.28 13.75 -18.95
CA SER A 400 7.59 13.10 -19.02
C SER A 400 7.55 11.68 -18.44
N PRO A 401 8.15 10.67 -19.11
CA PRO A 401 8.66 10.72 -20.50
C PRO A 401 7.50 10.73 -21.53
N THR A 402 7.77 11.20 -22.76
CA THR A 402 6.79 11.14 -23.87
C THR A 402 6.95 9.91 -24.77
N SER A 403 7.99 9.10 -24.56
CA SER A 403 8.16 7.83 -25.27
C SER A 403 8.89 6.77 -24.45
N GLY A 404 8.60 5.50 -24.70
CA GLY A 404 9.29 4.36 -24.06
C GLY A 404 8.64 3.02 -24.37
N LYS A 405 9.10 1.95 -23.71
CA LYS A 405 8.57 0.59 -23.89
C LYS A 405 7.39 0.32 -22.94
N ALA A 406 6.44 -0.51 -23.36
CA ALA A 406 5.36 -0.96 -22.48
C ALA A 406 5.89 -1.89 -21.36
N PRO A 407 5.43 -1.78 -20.10
CA PRO A 407 4.57 -0.71 -19.59
C PRO A 407 5.36 0.62 -19.40
N LEU A 408 4.79 1.73 -19.88
CA LEU A 408 5.38 3.06 -19.72
C LEU A 408 4.61 3.87 -18.66
N ASN A 409 5.28 4.27 -17.58
CA ASN A 409 4.74 5.20 -16.60
C ASN A 409 5.08 6.64 -17.01
N VAL A 410 4.07 7.48 -17.17
CA VAL A 410 4.20 8.89 -17.60
C VAL A 410 3.65 9.80 -16.51
N LYS A 411 4.42 10.83 -16.13
CA LYS A 411 3.97 11.90 -15.25
C LYS A 411 3.45 13.08 -16.09
N PHE A 412 2.21 13.48 -15.88
CA PHE A 412 1.60 14.67 -16.47
C PHE A 412 1.68 15.84 -15.50
N THR A 413 1.94 17.04 -16.02
CA THR A 413 2.01 18.27 -15.24
C THR A 413 1.08 19.31 -15.87
N ASP A 414 0.11 19.77 -15.08
CA ASP A 414 -0.74 20.91 -15.44
C ASP A 414 0.07 22.21 -15.44
N THR A 415 0.03 22.94 -16.55
CA THR A 415 0.67 24.26 -16.71
C THR A 415 -0.34 25.32 -17.13
N SER A 416 -1.62 25.08 -16.82
CA SER A 416 -2.72 25.93 -17.21
C SER A 416 -2.77 27.25 -16.44
N ILE A 417 -3.37 28.29 -17.06
CA ILE A 417 -3.56 29.62 -16.45
C ILE A 417 -5.05 29.90 -16.19
N GLY A 418 -5.33 30.96 -15.42
CA GLY A 418 -6.72 31.41 -15.14
C GLY A 418 -7.39 30.70 -13.96
N THR A 419 -6.64 30.19 -12.99
CA THR A 419 -7.15 29.60 -11.73
C THR A 419 -8.21 28.49 -11.93
N PRO A 420 -7.86 27.39 -12.61
CA PRO A 420 -8.76 26.24 -12.72
C PRO A 420 -9.08 25.63 -11.35
N THR A 421 -10.29 25.09 -11.21
CA THR A 421 -10.78 24.42 -9.99
C THR A 421 -11.17 22.96 -10.22
N LYS A 422 -11.27 22.51 -11.48
CA LYS A 422 -11.54 21.12 -11.86
C LYS A 422 -10.69 20.73 -13.07
N TRP A 423 -10.20 19.49 -13.08
CA TRP A 423 -9.42 18.89 -14.17
C TRP A 423 -10.11 17.62 -14.65
N LYS A 424 -10.02 17.35 -15.96
CA LYS A 424 -10.46 16.11 -16.58
C LYS A 424 -9.46 15.74 -17.68
N TRP A 425 -8.72 14.68 -17.41
CA TRP A 425 -7.76 14.07 -18.32
C TRP A 425 -8.39 12.93 -19.09
N SER A 426 -8.04 12.80 -20.37
CA SER A 426 -8.21 11.58 -21.17
C SER A 426 -6.83 11.20 -21.72
N PHE A 427 -6.38 9.99 -21.41
CA PHE A 427 -5.03 9.54 -21.77
C PHE A 427 -4.94 8.88 -23.14
N GLY A 428 -6.07 8.72 -23.85
CA GLY A 428 -6.13 8.14 -25.20
C GLY A 428 -6.19 6.61 -25.25
N ASP A 429 -6.20 5.93 -24.10
CA ASP A 429 -6.31 4.46 -23.98
C ASP A 429 -7.65 4.01 -23.37
N GLY A 430 -8.61 4.93 -23.28
CA GLY A 430 -9.92 4.73 -22.65
C GLY A 430 -9.97 5.10 -21.16
N THR A 431 -8.84 5.43 -20.52
CA THR A 431 -8.80 5.83 -19.11
C THR A 431 -8.75 7.35 -18.92
N THR A 432 -9.13 7.80 -17.72
CA THR A 432 -9.26 9.23 -17.37
C THR A 432 -8.74 9.52 -15.96
N SER A 433 -8.47 10.79 -15.65
CA SER A 433 -8.15 11.25 -14.29
C SER A 433 -8.74 12.63 -14.00
N THR A 434 -9.00 12.92 -12.73
CA THR A 434 -9.44 14.24 -12.23
C THR A 434 -8.40 14.96 -11.39
N SER A 435 -7.26 14.33 -11.13
CA SER A 435 -6.13 14.95 -10.42
C SER A 435 -5.53 16.07 -11.25
N GLN A 436 -5.03 17.14 -10.61
CA GLN A 436 -4.38 18.25 -11.31
C GLN A 436 -3.19 17.77 -12.17
N SER A 437 -2.25 17.02 -11.57
CA SER A 437 -1.05 16.51 -12.23
C SER A 437 -0.92 14.99 -11.98
N PRO A 438 -1.58 14.13 -12.77
CA PRO A 438 -1.60 12.69 -12.56
C PRO A 438 -0.35 11.97 -13.09
N THR A 439 -0.11 10.76 -12.59
CA THR A 439 0.75 9.75 -13.24
C THR A 439 -0.14 8.69 -13.88
N HIS A 440 0.22 8.23 -15.08
CA HIS A 440 -0.54 7.20 -15.81
C HIS A 440 0.36 6.10 -16.37
N LYS A 441 -0.14 4.86 -16.40
CA LYS A 441 0.58 3.67 -16.89
C LYS A 441 -0.02 3.18 -18.20
N TYR A 442 0.73 3.32 -19.29
CA TYR A 442 0.37 2.73 -20.58
C TYR A 442 0.91 1.30 -20.69
N SER A 443 0.01 0.32 -20.65
CA SER A 443 0.38 -1.11 -20.60
C SER A 443 0.55 -1.77 -21.98
N LYS A 444 0.08 -1.13 -23.06
CA LYS A 444 0.16 -1.63 -24.44
C LYS A 444 0.99 -0.69 -25.31
N ALA A 445 1.57 -1.22 -26.38
CA ALA A 445 2.21 -0.39 -27.40
C ALA A 445 1.14 0.38 -28.19
N GLY A 446 1.45 1.62 -28.59
CA GLY A 446 0.53 2.50 -29.29
C GLY A 446 0.99 3.96 -29.27
N LYS A 447 0.33 4.79 -30.07
CA LYS A 447 0.44 6.25 -30.00
C LYS A 447 -0.84 6.78 -29.35
N TYR A 448 -0.70 7.56 -28.29
CA TYR A 448 -1.81 8.00 -27.47
C TYR A 448 -2.00 9.51 -27.54
N THR A 449 -3.22 9.93 -27.88
CA THR A 449 -3.66 11.33 -27.86
C THR A 449 -4.12 11.69 -26.46
N VAL A 450 -3.52 12.73 -25.86
CA VAL A 450 -3.83 13.16 -24.50
C VAL A 450 -4.63 14.46 -24.55
N THR A 451 -5.73 14.49 -23.81
CA THR A 451 -6.62 15.65 -23.69
C THR A 451 -6.71 16.08 -22.24
N LEU A 452 -6.56 17.38 -21.98
CA LEU A 452 -6.84 18.00 -20.70
C LEU A 452 -7.96 19.02 -20.88
N THR A 453 -9.05 18.85 -20.12
CA THR A 453 -10.09 19.87 -19.94
C THR A 453 -10.00 20.40 -18.52
N ILE A 454 -9.89 21.71 -18.38
CA ILE A 454 -9.96 22.40 -17.09
C ILE A 454 -11.16 23.32 -17.02
N THR A 455 -11.68 23.53 -15.82
CA THR A 455 -12.87 24.36 -15.58
C THR A 455 -12.66 25.25 -14.37
N ASN A 456 -13.19 26.46 -14.42
CA ASN A 456 -13.44 27.31 -13.26
C ASN A 456 -14.87 27.90 -13.34
N ALA A 457 -15.20 28.86 -12.47
CA ALA A 457 -16.53 29.50 -12.48
C ALA A 457 -16.86 30.25 -13.79
N ALA A 458 -15.85 30.63 -14.57
CA ALA A 458 -15.99 31.29 -15.86
C ALA A 458 -16.17 30.35 -17.05
N GLY A 459 -16.05 29.03 -16.84
CA GLY A 459 -16.25 28.01 -17.86
C GLY A 459 -15.03 27.11 -18.03
N SER A 460 -14.99 26.39 -19.16
CA SER A 460 -14.01 25.32 -19.40
C SER A 460 -13.22 25.49 -20.70
N ASN A 461 -11.93 25.19 -20.66
CA ASN A 461 -11.10 25.11 -21.86
C ASN A 461 -10.43 23.74 -21.95
N THR A 462 -10.20 23.30 -23.18
CA THR A 462 -9.67 21.99 -23.51
C THR A 462 -8.47 22.14 -24.42
N VAL A 463 -7.40 21.41 -24.12
CA VAL A 463 -6.24 21.25 -24.98
C VAL A 463 -6.03 19.77 -25.28
N THR A 464 -5.82 19.46 -26.56
CA THR A 464 -5.59 18.10 -27.05
C THR A 464 -4.24 18.04 -27.75
N LYS A 465 -3.37 17.13 -27.31
CA LYS A 465 -2.10 16.84 -27.97
C LYS A 465 -2.16 15.46 -28.64
N SER A 466 -2.25 15.46 -29.96
CA SER A 466 -2.34 14.23 -30.77
C SER A 466 -1.04 13.44 -30.76
N ASN A 467 -1.13 12.11 -30.63
CA ASN A 467 0.03 11.19 -30.60
C ASN A 467 1.14 11.62 -29.61
N TYR A 468 0.76 12.23 -28.49
CA TYR A 468 1.69 12.87 -27.58
C TYR A 468 2.56 11.88 -26.80
N ILE A 469 2.01 10.69 -26.48
CA ILE A 469 2.76 9.61 -25.85
C ILE A 469 2.94 8.46 -26.84
N THR A 470 4.18 8.01 -27.05
CA THR A 470 4.50 6.87 -27.91
C THR A 470 5.04 5.70 -27.11
N VAL A 471 4.29 4.60 -27.05
CA VAL A 471 4.69 3.38 -26.37
C VAL A 471 5.04 2.31 -27.39
N THR A 472 6.26 1.80 -27.33
CA THR A 472 6.73 0.72 -28.20
C THR A 472 6.59 -0.64 -27.52
N VAL A 473 6.54 -1.70 -28.32
CA VAL A 473 6.50 -3.08 -27.81
C VAL A 473 7.76 -3.35 -26.98
N ALA A 474 7.60 -3.92 -25.79
CA ALA A 474 8.71 -4.53 -25.08
C ALA A 474 9.03 -5.87 -25.76
N THR A 475 10.16 -5.92 -26.47
CA THR A 475 10.72 -7.18 -26.96
C THR A 475 11.19 -8.00 -25.76
N SER A 476 10.71 -9.23 -25.62
CA SER A 476 11.23 -10.22 -24.67
C SER A 476 12.32 -11.07 -25.34
N LYS A 477 13.23 -11.67 -24.55
CA LYS A 477 14.18 -12.65 -25.09
C LYS A 477 13.41 -13.83 -25.73
N PRO A 478 13.87 -14.39 -26.86
CA PRO A 478 13.21 -15.54 -27.45
C PRO A 478 13.13 -16.72 -26.48
N VAL A 479 12.05 -17.50 -26.52
CA VAL A 479 12.00 -18.79 -25.84
C VAL A 479 12.32 -19.84 -26.88
N THR A 480 13.53 -20.40 -26.81
CA THR A 480 14.03 -21.28 -27.86
C THR A 480 13.42 -22.67 -27.80
N ALA A 481 12.89 -23.12 -28.93
CA ALA A 481 12.36 -24.47 -29.12
C ALA A 481 12.57 -24.91 -30.57
N PHE A 482 12.73 -26.22 -30.79
CA PHE A 482 12.84 -26.78 -32.14
C PHE A 482 12.36 -28.22 -32.24
N SER A 483 12.13 -28.68 -33.46
CA SER A 483 11.91 -30.08 -33.83
C SER A 483 12.84 -30.51 -34.97
N ALA A 484 12.98 -31.83 -35.17
CA ALA A 484 13.71 -32.40 -36.29
C ALA A 484 13.02 -33.65 -36.83
N SER A 485 13.19 -33.93 -38.12
CA SER A 485 12.71 -35.16 -38.76
C SER A 485 13.56 -35.56 -39.96
N PRO A 486 13.94 -36.84 -40.10
CA PRO A 486 13.85 -37.91 -39.09
C PRO A 486 14.86 -37.70 -37.94
N THR A 487 14.62 -38.27 -36.76
CA THR A 487 15.59 -38.25 -35.61
C THR A 487 16.44 -39.52 -35.52
N SER A 488 16.22 -40.52 -36.37
CA SER A 488 17.10 -41.69 -36.47
C SER A 488 17.15 -42.29 -37.86
N GLY A 489 18.23 -43.01 -38.17
CA GLY A 489 18.39 -43.69 -39.46
C GLY A 489 19.79 -44.24 -39.69
N LYS A 490 20.06 -44.67 -40.93
CA LYS A 490 21.37 -45.18 -41.36
C LYS A 490 22.20 -44.06 -41.96
N VAL A 491 23.53 -44.18 -41.90
CA VAL A 491 24.43 -43.27 -42.61
C VAL A 491 24.31 -43.43 -44.15
N PRO A 492 24.30 -42.34 -44.94
CA PRO A 492 24.15 -40.95 -44.52
C PRO A 492 22.70 -40.61 -44.14
N LEU A 493 22.49 -39.87 -43.04
CA LEU A 493 21.17 -39.42 -42.60
C LEU A 493 20.99 -37.92 -42.83
N ASN A 494 20.07 -37.56 -43.73
CA ASN A 494 19.63 -36.18 -43.93
C ASN A 494 18.48 -35.86 -42.97
N VAL A 495 18.66 -34.85 -42.12
CA VAL A 495 17.69 -34.41 -41.09
C VAL A 495 17.28 -32.97 -41.36
N LYS A 496 15.96 -32.70 -41.39
CA LYS A 496 15.42 -31.35 -41.44
C LYS A 496 15.14 -30.84 -40.04
N PHE A 497 15.65 -29.66 -39.70
CA PHE A 497 15.39 -28.98 -38.44
C PHE A 497 14.41 -27.82 -38.66
N THR A 498 13.48 -27.66 -37.72
CA THR A 498 12.46 -26.59 -37.74
C THR A 498 12.53 -25.81 -36.44
N ASP A 499 12.76 -24.50 -36.53
CA ASP A 499 12.63 -23.56 -35.42
C ASP A 499 11.17 -23.39 -35.03
N THR A 500 10.87 -23.55 -33.74
CA THR A 500 9.54 -23.31 -33.16
C THR A 500 9.64 -22.33 -31.98
N SER A 501 10.67 -21.48 -31.98
CA SER A 501 10.92 -20.51 -30.91
C SER A 501 9.88 -19.38 -30.91
N THR A 502 9.48 -18.91 -29.73
CA THR A 502 8.59 -17.74 -29.58
C THR A 502 9.39 -16.48 -29.24
N GLY A 503 8.74 -15.31 -29.23
CA GLY A 503 9.39 -14.03 -28.91
C GLY A 503 10.09 -13.37 -30.11
N ALA A 504 9.62 -13.63 -31.34
CA ALA A 504 10.11 -12.99 -32.56
C ALA A 504 11.65 -12.99 -32.71
N PRO A 505 12.30 -14.17 -32.75
CA PRO A 505 13.73 -14.26 -33.03
C PRO A 505 14.05 -13.69 -34.42
N THR A 506 15.19 -13.02 -34.52
CA THR A 506 15.70 -12.42 -35.77
C THR A 506 17.01 -13.04 -36.25
N LYS A 507 17.69 -13.85 -35.41
CA LYS A 507 18.93 -14.56 -35.75
C LYS A 507 18.96 -15.93 -35.07
N TRP A 508 19.48 -16.94 -35.76
CA TRP A 508 19.60 -18.34 -35.29
C TRP A 508 21.04 -18.82 -35.37
N LYS A 509 21.42 -19.74 -34.47
CA LYS A 509 22.69 -20.47 -34.49
C LYS A 509 22.46 -21.90 -34.04
N TRP A 510 22.67 -22.84 -34.96
CA TRP A 510 22.55 -24.28 -34.74
C TRP A 510 23.93 -24.90 -34.52
N SER A 511 24.01 -25.89 -33.63
CA SER A 511 25.11 -26.85 -33.55
C SER A 511 24.53 -28.25 -33.64
N PHE A 512 24.99 -29.04 -34.62
CA PHE A 512 24.41 -30.36 -34.92
C PHE A 512 25.06 -31.50 -34.13
N GLY A 513 26.10 -31.22 -33.34
CA GLY A 513 26.78 -32.20 -32.49
C GLY A 513 27.89 -33.01 -33.18
N ASP A 514 28.14 -32.77 -34.47
CA ASP A 514 29.21 -33.40 -35.27
C ASP A 514 30.34 -32.43 -35.66
N GLY A 515 30.38 -31.26 -35.01
CA GLY A 515 31.33 -30.17 -35.31
C GLY A 515 30.81 -29.16 -36.33
N THR A 516 29.68 -29.40 -36.98
CA THR A 516 29.09 -28.47 -37.96
C THR A 516 27.96 -27.60 -37.38
N SER A 517 27.64 -26.50 -38.06
CA SER A 517 26.67 -25.48 -37.61
C SER A 517 25.88 -24.86 -38.75
N SER A 518 24.81 -24.12 -38.43
CA SER A 518 24.04 -23.32 -39.40
C SER A 518 23.46 -22.06 -38.77
N THR A 519 23.19 -21.04 -39.58
CA THR A 519 22.52 -19.79 -39.18
C THR A 519 21.14 -19.61 -39.81
N LEU A 520 20.69 -20.56 -40.63
CA LEU A 520 19.35 -20.55 -41.21
C LEU A 520 18.30 -20.81 -40.12
N GLN A 521 17.09 -20.28 -40.29
CA GLN A 521 15.99 -20.56 -39.37
C GLN A 521 15.63 -22.07 -39.36
N ASN A 522 15.51 -22.68 -40.54
CA ASN A 522 15.10 -24.07 -40.71
C ASN A 522 16.10 -24.86 -41.60
N PRO A 523 17.29 -25.25 -41.09
CA PRO A 523 18.30 -25.91 -41.91
C PRO A 523 18.00 -27.40 -42.14
N THR A 524 18.56 -27.94 -43.22
CA THR A 524 18.74 -29.38 -43.41
C THR A 524 20.22 -29.73 -43.18
N HIS A 525 20.49 -30.85 -42.49
CA HIS A 525 21.85 -31.28 -42.19
C HIS A 525 22.05 -32.75 -42.54
N LYS A 526 23.26 -33.12 -43.01
CA LYS A 526 23.62 -34.49 -43.41
C LYS A 526 24.65 -35.06 -42.45
N TYR A 527 24.23 -36.02 -41.62
CA TYR A 527 25.14 -36.79 -40.78
C TYR A 527 25.79 -37.92 -41.58
N SER A 528 27.12 -37.85 -41.71
CA SER A 528 27.92 -38.76 -42.55
C SER A 528 28.65 -39.87 -41.78
N ALA A 529 28.46 -39.95 -40.46
CA ALA A 529 28.99 -41.01 -39.61
C ALA A 529 27.88 -41.56 -38.69
N ALA A 530 28.05 -42.78 -38.19
CA ALA A 530 27.21 -43.29 -37.11
C ALA A 530 27.57 -42.61 -35.78
N GLY A 531 26.57 -42.38 -34.94
CA GLY A 531 26.73 -41.70 -33.66
C GLY A 531 25.40 -41.25 -33.08
N LYS A 532 25.44 -40.78 -31.83
CA LYS A 532 24.34 -40.05 -31.19
C LYS A 532 24.75 -38.59 -31.09
N TYR A 533 23.94 -37.71 -31.64
CA TYR A 533 24.29 -36.29 -31.82
C TYR A 533 23.40 -35.40 -30.95
N THR A 534 24.04 -34.56 -30.14
CA THR A 534 23.38 -33.53 -29.34
C THR A 534 23.19 -32.27 -30.18
N VAL A 535 21.96 -31.80 -30.30
CA VAL A 535 21.63 -30.65 -31.14
C VAL A 535 21.30 -29.44 -30.26
N THR A 536 21.89 -28.30 -30.58
CA THR A 536 21.69 -27.03 -29.88
C THR A 536 21.15 -25.98 -30.83
N LEU A 537 20.14 -25.22 -30.41
CA LEU A 537 19.66 -24.01 -31.08
C LEU A 537 19.79 -22.81 -30.14
N THR A 538 20.43 -21.75 -30.61
CA THR A 538 20.37 -20.41 -30.00
C THR A 538 19.60 -19.48 -30.92
N ALA A 539 18.54 -18.83 -30.40
CA ALA A 539 17.80 -17.81 -31.14
C ALA A 539 17.89 -16.47 -30.40
N SER A 540 17.97 -15.38 -31.15
CA SER A 540 18.18 -14.03 -30.58
C SER A 540 17.38 -12.95 -31.30
N ASN A 541 17.02 -11.91 -30.54
CA ASN A 541 16.44 -10.67 -31.03
C ASN A 541 17.07 -9.47 -30.28
N ALA A 542 16.53 -8.27 -30.47
CA ALA A 542 17.04 -7.06 -29.81
C ALA A 542 16.97 -7.08 -28.26
N ALA A 543 16.18 -7.98 -27.66
CA ALA A 543 16.09 -8.15 -26.20
C ALA A 543 17.16 -9.11 -25.64
N GLY A 544 17.83 -9.87 -26.50
CA GLY A 544 18.86 -10.84 -26.14
C GLY A 544 18.65 -12.20 -26.79
N SER A 545 19.31 -13.22 -26.24
CA SER A 545 19.31 -14.59 -26.75
C SER A 545 18.88 -15.60 -25.69
N ASN A 546 18.40 -16.74 -26.15
CA ASN A 546 18.20 -17.94 -25.34
C ASN A 546 18.70 -19.16 -26.13
N THR A 547 18.98 -20.26 -25.43
CA THR A 547 19.56 -21.46 -26.01
C THR A 547 18.84 -22.70 -25.48
N VAL A 548 18.53 -23.65 -26.36
CA VAL A 548 17.99 -24.97 -26.02
C VAL A 548 18.91 -26.05 -26.59
N THR A 549 19.22 -27.05 -25.76
CA THR A 549 20.05 -28.19 -26.11
C THR A 549 19.26 -29.47 -25.91
N LYS A 550 19.19 -30.33 -26.93
CA LYS A 550 18.60 -31.67 -26.84
C LYS A 550 19.71 -32.71 -26.99
N SER A 551 20.03 -33.37 -25.89
CA SER A 551 21.07 -34.41 -25.85
C SER A 551 20.67 -35.65 -26.63
N ASN A 552 21.60 -36.22 -27.41
CA ASN A 552 21.38 -37.43 -28.23
C ASN A 552 20.11 -37.38 -29.11
N TYR A 553 19.77 -36.19 -29.61
CA TYR A 553 18.50 -35.96 -30.29
C TYR A 553 18.42 -36.62 -31.67
N VAL A 554 19.56 -36.81 -32.35
CA VAL A 554 19.65 -37.55 -33.61
C VAL A 554 20.53 -38.78 -33.44
N THR A 555 20.05 -39.96 -33.85
CA THR A 555 20.79 -41.24 -33.79
C THR A 555 21.05 -41.82 -35.17
N VAL A 556 22.32 -41.93 -35.57
CA VAL A 556 22.73 -42.48 -36.86
C VAL A 556 23.44 -43.82 -36.65
N THR A 557 23.08 -44.84 -37.42
CA THR A 557 23.59 -46.21 -37.30
C THR A 557 24.32 -46.67 -38.58
N THR A 558 25.24 -47.63 -38.43
CA THR A 558 25.94 -48.32 -39.53
C THR A 558 25.62 -49.81 -39.54
N THR A 559 25.69 -50.48 -40.70
CA THR A 559 25.37 -51.91 -40.87
C THR A 559 26.61 -52.83 -40.93
N SER A 560 27.73 -52.50 -40.29
CA SER A 560 28.96 -53.31 -40.40
C SER A 560 28.92 -54.54 -39.49
N GLN A 561 28.98 -55.76 -40.06
CA GLN A 561 29.08 -57.04 -39.34
C GLN A 561 30.49 -57.62 -39.47
N THR A 562 31.02 -58.22 -38.41
CA THR A 562 32.29 -58.98 -38.45
C THR A 562 32.19 -60.13 -39.46
N PRO A 563 33.25 -60.44 -40.24
CA PRO A 563 33.20 -61.53 -41.21
C PRO A 563 33.17 -62.88 -40.48
N ALA A 564 32.61 -63.92 -41.10
CA ALA A 564 32.64 -65.28 -40.56
C ALA A 564 33.49 -66.18 -41.48
N ALA A 565 34.59 -66.71 -40.93
CA ALA A 565 35.56 -67.50 -41.69
C ALA A 565 35.00 -68.88 -42.04
N VAL A 566 35.00 -69.24 -43.32
CA VAL A 566 34.60 -70.58 -43.80
C VAL A 566 35.46 -70.95 -45.01
N PHE A 567 35.91 -72.19 -45.10
CA PHE A 567 36.71 -72.65 -46.23
C PHE A 567 36.51 -74.12 -46.62
N TYR A 568 36.96 -74.47 -47.82
CA TYR A 568 36.96 -75.82 -48.38
C TYR A 568 38.33 -76.15 -49.02
N ALA A 569 38.67 -77.43 -49.12
CA ALA A 569 39.86 -77.90 -49.83
C ALA A 569 39.61 -79.19 -50.63
N SER A 570 40.30 -79.34 -51.76
CA SER A 570 40.27 -80.54 -52.61
C SER A 570 41.57 -80.74 -53.40
N PRO A 571 42.06 -81.98 -53.59
CA PRO A 571 41.66 -83.20 -52.88
C PRO A 571 42.03 -83.13 -51.38
N LYS A 572 41.31 -83.87 -50.52
CA LYS A 572 41.64 -83.94 -49.08
C LYS A 572 42.62 -85.06 -48.73
N SER A 573 42.87 -85.99 -49.65
CA SER A 573 43.84 -87.06 -49.45
C SER A 573 44.46 -87.57 -50.75
N GLY A 574 45.66 -88.13 -50.68
CA GLY A 574 46.35 -88.76 -51.80
C GLY A 574 47.79 -89.13 -51.47
N ASN A 575 48.58 -89.58 -52.45
CA ASN A 575 49.98 -89.94 -52.22
C ASN A 575 50.91 -88.72 -52.24
N ALA A 576 52.05 -88.81 -51.56
CA ALA A 576 53.10 -87.80 -51.65
C ALA A 576 53.74 -87.84 -53.06
N SER A 577 53.87 -86.73 -53.79
CA SER A 577 53.45 -85.35 -53.46
C SER A 577 51.97 -85.06 -53.80
N LEU A 578 51.23 -84.42 -52.88
CA LEU A 578 49.81 -84.06 -53.06
C LEU A 578 49.63 -82.54 -53.24
N ASN A 579 49.12 -82.11 -54.40
CA ASN A 579 48.69 -80.73 -54.61
C ASN A 579 47.23 -80.56 -54.17
N VAL A 580 46.94 -79.56 -53.35
CA VAL A 580 45.61 -79.25 -52.79
C VAL A 580 45.24 -77.81 -53.11
N GLU A 581 44.03 -77.61 -53.62
CA GLU A 581 43.43 -76.30 -53.83
C GLU A 581 42.53 -75.92 -52.64
N PHE A 582 42.67 -74.69 -52.15
CA PHE A 582 41.90 -74.13 -51.05
C PHE A 582 40.99 -73.00 -51.54
N THR A 583 39.73 -73.04 -51.11
CA THR A 583 38.71 -72.06 -51.51
C THR A 583 38.11 -71.38 -50.28
N ASP A 584 38.12 -70.05 -50.26
CA ASP A 584 37.40 -69.20 -49.30
C ASP A 584 35.89 -69.22 -49.58
N LYS A 585 35.11 -69.40 -48.50
CA LYS A 585 33.64 -69.36 -48.49
C LYS A 585 33.13 -68.43 -47.38
N SER A 586 33.98 -67.55 -46.87
CA SER A 586 33.66 -66.67 -45.74
C SER A 586 32.57 -65.65 -46.07
N THR A 587 31.73 -65.31 -45.09
CA THR A 587 30.68 -64.28 -45.22
C THR A 587 31.12 -62.95 -44.59
N GLY A 588 30.33 -61.88 -44.79
CA GLY A 588 30.62 -60.56 -44.22
C GLY A 588 31.68 -59.75 -44.98
N LYS A 589 31.82 -59.96 -46.29
CA LYS A 589 32.69 -59.18 -47.20
C LYS A 589 34.12 -58.99 -46.65
N PRO A 590 34.88 -60.07 -46.44
CA PRO A 590 36.27 -59.96 -46.02
C PRO A 590 37.11 -59.23 -47.07
N THR A 591 38.12 -58.51 -46.59
CA THR A 591 39.06 -57.69 -47.38
C THR A 591 40.51 -58.19 -47.28
N LYS A 592 40.81 -59.10 -46.34
CA LYS A 592 42.13 -59.71 -46.14
C LYS A 592 41.99 -61.17 -45.71
N TRP A 593 42.90 -62.05 -46.18
CA TRP A 593 42.95 -63.49 -45.89
C TRP A 593 44.33 -63.88 -45.37
N LYS A 594 44.38 -64.88 -44.48
CA LYS A 594 45.62 -65.53 -44.01
C LYS A 594 45.38 -67.03 -43.80
N TRP A 595 46.08 -67.84 -44.57
CA TRP A 595 46.07 -69.29 -44.53
C TRP A 595 47.27 -69.84 -43.78
N ASP A 596 47.07 -70.90 -43.01
CA ASP A 596 48.12 -71.74 -42.42
C ASP A 596 47.83 -73.20 -42.82
N PHE A 597 48.75 -73.83 -43.55
CA PHE A 597 48.55 -75.16 -44.13
C PHE A 597 48.93 -76.30 -43.18
N GLY A 598 49.49 -75.99 -42.00
CA GLY A 598 49.83 -76.98 -40.97
C GLY A 598 51.13 -77.75 -41.19
N ASP A 599 51.91 -77.41 -42.23
CA ASP A 599 53.24 -77.95 -42.53
C ASP A 599 54.37 -76.92 -42.34
N GLY A 600 54.06 -75.77 -41.72
CA GLY A 600 54.96 -74.64 -41.52
C GLY A 600 54.87 -73.55 -42.59
N THR A 601 54.04 -73.73 -43.63
CA THR A 601 53.85 -72.75 -44.71
C THR A 601 52.48 -72.04 -44.64
N SER A 602 52.36 -70.88 -45.31
CA SER A 602 51.18 -70.00 -45.25
C SER A 602 50.92 -69.27 -46.58
N SER A 603 49.74 -68.66 -46.72
CA SER A 603 49.39 -67.81 -47.87
C SER A 603 48.45 -66.66 -47.49
N THR A 604 48.48 -65.56 -48.24
CA THR A 604 47.54 -64.43 -48.11
C THR A 604 46.58 -64.29 -49.28
N SER A 605 46.68 -65.18 -50.28
CA SER A 605 45.74 -65.22 -51.40
C SER A 605 44.37 -65.69 -50.93
N GLN A 606 43.29 -65.18 -51.55
CA GLN A 606 41.93 -65.60 -51.20
C GLN A 606 41.71 -67.11 -51.42
N ASN A 607 42.16 -67.65 -52.57
CA ASN A 607 42.02 -69.06 -52.93
C ASN A 607 43.38 -69.65 -53.37
N PRO A 608 44.26 -70.08 -52.45
CA PRO A 608 45.59 -70.58 -52.80
C PRO A 608 45.59 -72.06 -53.18
N THR A 609 46.62 -72.48 -53.93
CA THR A 609 47.01 -73.90 -54.05
C THR A 609 48.24 -74.17 -53.19
N HIS A 610 48.37 -75.38 -52.65
CA HIS A 610 49.50 -75.78 -51.82
C HIS A 610 49.94 -77.23 -52.07
N LYS A 611 51.25 -77.50 -52.03
CA LYS A 611 51.83 -78.82 -52.31
C LYS A 611 52.39 -79.45 -51.03
N TYR A 612 51.77 -80.54 -50.59
CA TYR A 612 52.26 -81.37 -49.49
C TYR A 612 53.23 -82.44 -50.03
N SER A 613 54.52 -82.26 -49.76
CA SER A 613 55.60 -83.12 -50.27
C SER A 613 55.87 -84.36 -49.41
N LYS A 614 55.43 -84.38 -48.15
CA LYS A 614 55.64 -85.48 -47.19
C LYS A 614 54.32 -86.12 -46.77
N ALA A 615 54.34 -87.43 -46.56
CA ALA A 615 53.23 -88.15 -45.94
C ALA A 615 52.96 -87.58 -44.53
N GLY A 616 51.68 -87.36 -44.19
CA GLY A 616 51.29 -86.67 -42.96
C GLY A 616 49.81 -86.32 -42.88
N LYS A 617 49.36 -85.84 -41.72
CA LYS A 617 48.00 -85.31 -41.48
C LYS A 617 48.11 -83.84 -41.07
N TYR A 618 47.58 -82.93 -41.89
CA TYR A 618 47.81 -81.49 -41.74
C TYR A 618 46.54 -80.74 -41.29
N THR A 619 46.68 -79.86 -40.30
CA THR A 619 45.60 -78.99 -39.78
C THR A 619 45.64 -77.65 -40.49
N VAL A 620 44.53 -77.22 -41.08
CA VAL A 620 44.48 -75.99 -41.89
C VAL A 620 43.68 -74.89 -41.18
N LYS A 621 44.15 -73.65 -41.23
CA LYS A 621 43.45 -72.47 -40.70
C LYS A 621 43.27 -71.39 -41.76
N LEU A 622 42.13 -70.69 -41.70
CA LEU A 622 41.86 -69.46 -42.47
C LEU A 622 41.39 -68.35 -41.52
N THR A 623 42.09 -67.22 -41.51
CA THR A 623 41.65 -65.97 -40.88
C THR A 623 41.21 -64.97 -41.95
N VAL A 624 40.01 -64.40 -41.81
CA VAL A 624 39.49 -63.35 -42.69
C VAL A 624 39.18 -62.06 -41.93
N THR A 625 39.42 -60.90 -42.54
CA THR A 625 39.29 -59.59 -41.88
C THR A 625 38.56 -58.57 -42.77
N ASN A 626 37.65 -57.78 -42.20
CA ASN A 626 37.08 -56.57 -42.80
C ASN A 626 37.20 -55.38 -41.83
N ALA A 627 36.63 -54.22 -42.18
CA ALA A 627 36.68 -53.02 -41.32
C ALA A 627 35.95 -53.17 -39.97
N ALA A 628 35.02 -54.12 -39.83
CA ALA A 628 34.33 -54.42 -38.58
C ALA A 628 35.12 -55.36 -37.65
N GLY A 629 36.09 -56.11 -38.17
CA GLY A 629 36.93 -57.02 -37.38
C GLY A 629 37.37 -58.27 -38.15
N SER A 630 37.87 -59.27 -37.41
CA SER A 630 38.43 -60.52 -37.97
C SER A 630 37.82 -61.77 -37.33
N ASN A 631 37.78 -62.88 -38.08
CA ASN A 631 37.36 -64.19 -37.59
C ASN A 631 38.25 -65.30 -38.19
N THR A 632 38.40 -66.43 -37.49
CA THR A 632 39.28 -67.54 -37.90
C THR A 632 38.55 -68.88 -37.85
N ALA A 633 38.67 -69.67 -38.92
CA ALA A 633 38.23 -71.07 -38.98
C ALA A 633 39.44 -72.02 -38.95
N THR A 634 39.34 -73.11 -38.19
CA THR A 634 40.38 -74.15 -38.08
C THR A 634 39.77 -75.52 -38.38
N LYS A 635 40.37 -76.30 -39.28
CA LYS A 635 40.00 -77.70 -39.56
C LYS A 635 41.18 -78.62 -39.25
N SER A 636 41.06 -79.40 -38.18
CA SER A 636 42.11 -80.32 -37.72
C SER A 636 42.24 -81.54 -38.63
N LYS A 637 43.49 -81.96 -38.92
CA LYS A 637 43.82 -83.14 -39.76
C LYS A 637 43.04 -83.16 -41.10
N TYR A 638 42.87 -81.99 -41.71
CA TYR A 638 42.00 -81.79 -42.85
C TYR A 638 42.56 -82.37 -44.16
N ILE A 639 43.89 -82.42 -44.31
CA ILE A 639 44.58 -83.02 -45.46
C ILE A 639 45.43 -84.23 -45.04
N ILE A 640 45.36 -85.35 -45.78
CA ILE A 640 46.04 -86.63 -45.47
C ILE A 640 46.90 -87.12 -46.65
N VAL A 641 48.19 -87.40 -46.45
CA VAL A 641 49.13 -87.80 -47.52
C VAL A 641 49.79 -89.18 -47.26
N THR A 642 49.83 -90.12 -48.25
CA THR A 642 50.30 -91.55 -48.16
C THR A 642 51.43 -91.97 -49.16
N SER A 643 51.97 -93.23 -49.16
CA SER A 643 53.11 -93.74 -50.00
C SER A 643 52.87 -95.15 -50.63
N THR A 644 53.57 -95.57 -51.73
CA THR A 644 53.33 -96.81 -52.53
C THR A 644 54.60 -97.61 -52.98
N SER A 645 54.71 -98.93 -52.73
CA SER A 645 55.77 -99.86 -53.25
C SER A 645 55.26 -101.32 -53.40
N GLN A 646 55.67 -102.11 -54.43
CA GLN A 646 55.25 -103.52 -54.74
C GLN A 646 56.41 -104.48 -55.13
N ALA A 647 56.25 -105.79 -54.88
CA ALA A 647 57.27 -106.85 -55.10
C ALA A 647 57.46 -107.28 -56.58
N PRO A 648 58.63 -107.84 -56.99
CA PRO A 648 58.90 -108.23 -58.38
C PRO A 648 58.11 -109.46 -58.81
N VAL A 649 57.95 -109.65 -60.12
CA VAL A 649 57.40 -110.87 -60.73
C VAL A 649 58.41 -111.43 -61.72
N ALA A 650 58.93 -112.63 -61.46
CA ALA A 650 60.05 -113.22 -62.17
C ALA A 650 59.67 -113.75 -63.56
N GLU A 651 60.50 -113.50 -64.58
CA GLU A 651 60.34 -114.06 -65.94
C GLU A 651 61.68 -114.10 -66.69
N PHE A 652 61.85 -115.10 -67.58
CA PHE A 652 63.09 -115.25 -68.37
C PHE A 652 62.90 -116.08 -69.65
N TRP A 653 63.89 -116.03 -70.56
CA TRP A 653 63.97 -116.93 -71.71
C TRP A 653 65.43 -117.27 -72.09
N GLY A 654 65.64 -118.37 -72.80
CA GLY A 654 66.94 -118.84 -73.27
C GLY A 654 67.09 -118.77 -74.79
N SER A 655 68.30 -118.51 -75.29
CA SER A 655 68.58 -118.30 -76.72
C SER A 655 68.41 -119.55 -77.59
N THR A 656 68.75 -120.72 -77.05
CA THR A 656 68.73 -122.00 -77.77
C THR A 656 68.26 -123.08 -76.80
N LEU A 657 67.13 -123.72 -77.12
CA LEU A 657 66.46 -124.62 -76.17
C LEU A 657 66.72 -126.11 -76.44
N SER A 658 67.36 -126.47 -77.56
CA SER A 658 67.82 -127.83 -77.81
C SER A 658 69.01 -127.91 -78.76
N GLY A 659 69.79 -128.98 -78.66
CA GLY A 659 70.98 -129.20 -79.49
C GLY A 659 71.86 -130.33 -78.94
N LYS A 660 73.01 -130.60 -79.59
CA LYS A 660 73.95 -131.63 -79.14
C LYS A 660 74.88 -131.12 -78.03
N ALA A 661 75.33 -132.02 -77.17
CA ALA A 661 76.29 -131.71 -76.12
C ALA A 661 77.71 -131.46 -76.69
N PRO A 662 78.48 -130.45 -76.22
CA PRO A 662 78.09 -129.42 -75.25
C PRO A 662 77.22 -128.30 -75.88
N LEU A 663 76.05 -128.01 -75.29
CA LEU A 663 75.13 -126.96 -75.75
C LEU A 663 75.26 -125.68 -74.89
N LYS A 664 75.73 -124.59 -75.50
CA LYS A 664 75.81 -123.27 -74.86
C LYS A 664 74.52 -122.47 -75.06
N VAL A 665 73.90 -122.05 -73.96
CA VAL A 665 72.63 -121.29 -73.92
C VAL A 665 72.84 -119.97 -73.19
N THR A 666 72.46 -118.86 -73.81
CA THR A 666 72.42 -117.55 -73.16
C THR A 666 71.03 -117.30 -72.58
N PHE A 667 70.93 -117.04 -71.28
CA PHE A 667 69.67 -116.74 -70.61
C PHE A 667 69.51 -115.23 -70.41
N THR A 668 68.32 -114.71 -70.77
CA THR A 668 67.96 -113.30 -70.62
C THR A 668 66.91 -113.12 -69.53
N GLU A 669 67.15 -112.14 -68.67
CA GLU A 669 66.30 -111.75 -67.53
C GLU A 669 65.23 -110.75 -67.99
N ALA A 670 63.96 -111.02 -67.66
CA ALA A 670 62.82 -110.23 -68.14
C ALA A 670 61.77 -109.91 -67.06
N SER A 671 62.15 -109.98 -65.78
CA SER A 671 61.21 -109.79 -64.66
C SER A 671 60.72 -108.34 -64.53
N LYS A 672 59.46 -108.16 -64.12
CA LYS A 672 58.86 -106.84 -63.83
C LYS A 672 58.98 -106.49 -62.34
N GLY A 673 58.76 -105.22 -62.00
CA GLY A 673 58.79 -104.75 -60.60
C GLY A 673 60.20 -104.44 -60.08
N SER A 674 61.11 -104.03 -60.97
CA SER A 674 62.46 -103.54 -60.66
C SER A 674 63.23 -104.41 -59.65
N PRO A 675 63.45 -105.70 -59.96
CA PRO A 675 64.29 -106.53 -59.10
C PRO A 675 65.73 -106.00 -59.07
N THR A 676 66.34 -106.15 -57.91
CA THR A 676 67.70 -105.69 -57.59
C THR A 676 68.67 -106.85 -57.36
N LYS A 677 68.17 -108.10 -57.22
CA LYS A 677 68.96 -109.32 -57.05
C LYS A 677 68.33 -110.49 -57.80
N TRP A 678 69.17 -111.37 -58.37
CA TRP A 678 68.75 -112.54 -59.15
C TRP A 678 69.48 -113.82 -58.73
N ARG A 679 68.81 -114.97 -58.87
CA ARG A 679 69.42 -116.30 -58.72
C ARG A 679 68.84 -117.28 -59.75
N TRP A 680 69.71 -117.82 -60.58
CA TRP A 680 69.46 -118.81 -61.61
C TRP A 680 69.87 -120.20 -61.14
N ASP A 681 69.06 -121.20 -61.45
CA ASP A 681 69.39 -122.62 -61.32
C ASP A 681 69.15 -123.27 -62.69
N PHE A 682 70.19 -123.85 -63.27
CA PHE A 682 70.14 -124.36 -64.64
C PHE A 682 69.64 -125.80 -64.72
N GLY A 683 69.42 -126.47 -63.58
CA GLY A 683 68.86 -127.82 -63.51
C GLY A 683 69.86 -128.95 -63.74
N ASP A 684 71.13 -128.65 -63.99
CA ASP A 684 72.24 -129.61 -64.09
C ASP A 684 73.14 -129.63 -62.83
N GLY A 685 72.65 -129.03 -61.74
CA GLY A 685 73.37 -128.87 -60.49
C GLY A 685 74.14 -127.55 -60.37
N THR A 686 74.23 -126.75 -61.43
CA THR A 686 74.92 -125.45 -61.43
C THR A 686 73.96 -124.26 -61.38
N TYR A 687 74.45 -123.11 -60.91
CA TYR A 687 73.66 -121.89 -60.69
C TYR A 687 74.47 -120.61 -60.96
N SER A 688 73.77 -119.48 -61.13
CA SER A 688 74.37 -118.15 -61.30
C SER A 688 73.57 -117.06 -60.58
N THR A 689 74.21 -115.98 -60.15
CA THR A 689 73.56 -114.78 -59.58
C THR A 689 73.65 -113.57 -60.50
N GLN A 690 74.25 -113.74 -61.68
CA GLN A 690 74.30 -112.69 -62.69
C GLN A 690 72.88 -112.41 -63.19
N LYS A 691 72.64 -111.17 -63.61
CA LYS A 691 71.32 -110.78 -64.13
C LYS A 691 70.93 -111.69 -65.31
N SER A 692 71.76 -111.81 -66.34
CA SER A 692 71.51 -112.62 -67.55
C SER A 692 72.75 -113.46 -67.91
N PRO A 693 72.86 -114.70 -67.42
CA PRO A 693 74.06 -115.53 -67.58
C PRO A 693 74.07 -116.35 -68.88
N VAL A 694 75.27 -116.74 -69.32
CA VAL A 694 75.47 -117.77 -70.35
C VAL A 694 75.90 -119.06 -69.67
N HIS A 695 75.23 -120.17 -69.99
CA HIS A 695 75.50 -121.48 -69.39
C HIS A 695 75.71 -122.54 -70.47
N THR A 696 76.63 -123.49 -70.25
CA THR A 696 76.89 -124.58 -71.19
C THR A 696 76.54 -125.91 -70.56
N TYR A 697 75.59 -126.62 -71.17
CA TYR A 697 75.20 -127.97 -70.76
C TYR A 697 76.07 -129.00 -71.48
N SER A 698 77.00 -129.60 -70.73
CA SER A 698 78.02 -130.50 -71.28
C SER A 698 77.55 -131.95 -71.50
N ALA A 699 76.41 -132.35 -70.94
CA ALA A 699 75.89 -133.71 -71.06
C ALA A 699 74.51 -133.70 -71.74
N ALA A 700 74.19 -134.81 -72.42
CA ALA A 700 72.86 -135.03 -72.94
C ALA A 700 71.87 -135.21 -71.78
N GLY A 701 70.71 -134.55 -71.85
CA GLY A 701 69.72 -134.51 -70.78
C GLY A 701 68.62 -133.50 -71.07
N THR A 702 67.57 -133.50 -70.24
CA THR A 702 66.53 -132.46 -70.30
C THR A 702 66.55 -131.71 -68.97
N TYR A 703 66.75 -130.40 -69.01
CA TYR A 703 67.05 -129.57 -67.84
C TYR A 703 65.94 -128.55 -67.58
N THR A 704 65.57 -128.42 -66.30
CA THR A 704 64.60 -127.46 -65.80
C THR A 704 65.32 -126.22 -65.28
N VAL A 705 64.97 -125.04 -65.78
CA VAL A 705 65.64 -123.78 -65.40
C VAL A 705 64.74 -122.96 -64.47
N LYS A 706 65.33 -122.33 -63.45
CA LYS A 706 64.64 -121.42 -62.53
C LYS A 706 65.34 -120.07 -62.43
N LEU A 707 64.56 -119.00 -62.25
CA LEU A 707 65.03 -117.66 -61.91
C LEU A 707 64.21 -117.11 -60.73
N THR A 708 64.88 -116.70 -59.65
CA THR A 708 64.31 -115.90 -58.55
C THR A 708 64.77 -114.45 -58.67
N ALA A 709 63.85 -113.48 -58.61
CA ALA A 709 64.11 -112.05 -58.67
C ALA A 709 63.55 -111.31 -57.43
N THR A 710 64.34 -110.42 -56.80
CA THR A 710 64.03 -109.82 -55.48
C THR A 710 64.25 -108.29 -55.43
N ASN A 711 63.37 -107.56 -54.73
CA ASN A 711 63.53 -106.15 -54.34
C ASN A 711 63.14 -105.91 -52.86
N ALA A 712 63.19 -104.65 -52.39
CA ALA A 712 62.88 -104.29 -51.00
C ALA A 712 61.42 -104.57 -50.57
N ALA A 713 60.49 -104.73 -51.52
CA ALA A 713 59.09 -105.06 -51.27
C ALA A 713 58.80 -106.58 -51.31
N GLY A 714 59.73 -107.42 -51.76
CA GLY A 714 59.60 -108.88 -51.75
C GLY A 714 60.36 -109.60 -52.89
N SER A 715 60.13 -110.91 -53.05
CA SER A 715 60.76 -111.74 -54.09
C SER A 715 59.76 -112.67 -54.79
N ASN A 716 60.04 -113.03 -56.05
CA ASN A 716 59.25 -113.99 -56.82
C ASN A 716 60.16 -114.91 -57.66
N THR A 717 59.70 -116.14 -57.96
CA THR A 717 60.48 -117.15 -58.70
C THR A 717 59.69 -117.73 -59.88
N LYS A 718 60.33 -117.83 -61.05
CA LYS A 718 59.83 -118.52 -62.23
C LYS A 718 60.60 -119.81 -62.46
N THR A 719 59.88 -120.91 -62.74
CA THR A 719 60.45 -122.21 -63.13
C THR A 719 59.93 -122.59 -64.51
N LYS A 720 60.81 -123.01 -65.42
CA LYS A 720 60.44 -123.62 -66.71
C LYS A 720 60.99 -125.04 -66.74
N SER A 721 60.10 -126.03 -66.62
CA SER A 721 60.46 -127.44 -66.58
C SER A 721 60.81 -127.99 -67.96
N ASN A 722 61.80 -128.88 -68.03
CA ASN A 722 62.30 -129.49 -69.27
C ASN A 722 62.63 -128.45 -70.36
N TYR A 723 63.08 -127.28 -69.96
CA TYR A 723 63.20 -126.10 -70.81
C TYR A 723 64.34 -126.22 -71.81
N ILE A 724 65.43 -126.89 -71.43
CA ILE A 724 66.58 -127.15 -72.30
C ILE A 724 66.69 -128.65 -72.55
N LYS A 725 66.80 -129.07 -73.82
CA LYS A 725 66.97 -130.48 -74.21
C LYS A 725 68.26 -130.70 -74.98
N VAL A 726 69.23 -131.34 -74.36
CA VAL A 726 70.52 -131.65 -74.95
C VAL A 726 70.56 -133.12 -75.37
N THR A 727 70.94 -133.40 -76.61
CA THR A 727 71.11 -134.77 -77.13
C THR A 727 72.58 -135.15 -77.25
N LYS A 728 72.87 -136.45 -77.43
CA LYS A 728 74.23 -136.89 -77.76
C LYS A 728 74.68 -136.39 -79.13
#